data_AF-A0A9E2KD12-F1
#
_entry.id   AF-A0A9E2KD12-F1
#
_cell.length_a   1.000
_cell.length_b   1.000
_cell.length_c   1.000
_cell.angle_alpha   90.00
_cell.angle_beta   90.00
_cell.angle_gamma   90.00
#
_symmetry.space_group_name_H-M   'P 1'
#
loop_
_entity.id
_entity.type
_entity.pdbx_description
1 polymer ?
#
loop_
_entity_poly.entity_id
_entity_poly.type
_entity_poly.pdbx_seq_one_letter_code
_entity_poly.pdbx_strand_id
1 'polypeptide(L)'
;MKLRQKLAMVLAAAMVVTSVPVVTMADTSNSLRNTVKVRDGSKMGFGTTGDVILNVGTDEQTTVTAYTINESKNAEYEKRYIPNLELYPKDDYDLGETVETFFVELEDGEFSYEAYLAAVQGLDGETFEKVTDLGGSKLYKDGDYIYDGDYDGAKPSVAIKGEKLVFKNAKGGTATMTITGSKQMRVDLKGEWVTSNKSQAATPIIVPLFVNAKGSQVKVKVDGADSFVSSGTYSVGYENEDGKELSVAVDDAKTAITVDGGEISKLILTEEVLSAIVDSKNRQIKLELPGSSDLAFSTRGIKATGKRGFYGKEADLIAEYGTSGRNNTTDKQILIITLPEWEDNTARGVIELTGIKVIPTGKVASEGDVNVTISANDDDDFIKEKDYVVGVVKEYGISMTCEKPATIKAGRSAIVNKYSAKFVLEENVKDSLVDDRAITFTLENGYIIGALDIVGATDDHISAKSDAYYNRAFNAVKQLLKDEKIKCKGDAKKYTLKSVEVNAKGQVIGFTLDDLEEVKVSDKDKLEITIPVAASLQATGEVKVVASGRALAEMGEEEELSCKVADIVSPITVDVEAAELKVGLQTQDTGKIVIKETDKDMFTKGTIVLYTGETYDIRFEKTPKVEATGIKVSDVTLSSNKKLLYIEVEKTSKEAGSISITDLAFTTDRTVPEGAFDLKLWGDALTDEAVKEYKDSLYDNYVVEDFIKITTPNTEDLKTGALKAVTSTFTIGSTTYTVDGVANTMDAPAYLKDNRTMVPVRYLAYAFGLDTSNVLYGNSTATIVAGEKIIQVTVGSDIMTVNGAQIKMDTKAELVNGRAYVPMKFIAAALGITASWDSASQTATFSNKN
;
A
#
# COMPACT_ATOMS: atom_id res chain seq x y z
N MET A 1 1.29 -1.20 48.11
CA MET A 1 2.46 -2.10 48.33
C MET A 1 3.25 -2.43 47.06
N LYS A 2 2.73 -2.29 45.82
CA LYS A 2 3.44 -2.61 44.56
C LYS A 2 4.24 -1.46 43.91
N LEU A 3 4.74 -0.50 44.69
CA LEU A 3 5.57 0.63 44.18
C LEU A 3 7.00 0.66 44.73
N ARG A 4 7.32 -0.13 45.78
CA ARG A 4 8.65 -0.16 46.40
C ARG A 4 9.63 -1.20 45.84
N GLN A 5 9.19 -2.10 44.95
CA GLN A 5 10.08 -3.10 44.31
C GLN A 5 10.66 -2.67 42.96
N LYS A 6 10.06 -1.68 42.25
CA LYS A 6 10.60 -1.21 40.96
C LYS A 6 11.65 -0.10 41.06
N LEU A 7 11.75 0.61 42.19
CA LEU A 7 12.77 1.66 42.38
C LEU A 7 14.15 1.10 42.75
N ALA A 8 14.21 -0.12 43.29
CA ALA A 8 15.46 -0.77 43.71
C ALA A 8 16.29 -1.34 42.54
N MET A 9 15.70 -1.50 41.35
CA MET A 9 16.39 -2.07 40.17
C MET A 9 16.92 -1.00 39.21
N VAL A 10 16.52 0.27 39.38
CA VAL A 10 16.87 1.39 38.48
C VAL A 10 18.06 2.21 39.02
N LEU A 11 18.33 2.15 40.33
CA LEU A 11 19.45 2.90 40.94
C LEU A 11 20.82 2.20 40.87
N ALA A 12 20.92 1.02 40.25
CA ALA A 12 22.14 0.23 40.18
C ALA A 12 23.01 0.47 38.93
N ALA A 13 22.50 1.22 37.93
CA ALA A 13 23.17 1.43 36.65
C ALA A 13 23.80 2.83 36.47
N ALA A 14 23.67 3.73 37.44
CA ALA A 14 24.02 5.14 37.29
C ALA A 14 24.56 5.79 38.57
N MET A 15 25.71 5.32 39.08
CA MET A 15 26.72 6.11 39.83
C MET A 15 27.88 5.24 40.34
N VAL A 16 28.91 5.02 39.50
CA VAL A 16 30.31 5.03 39.95
C VAL A 16 31.18 5.61 38.83
N VAL A 17 31.54 6.88 38.95
CA VAL A 17 32.71 7.44 38.27
C VAL A 17 33.63 7.99 39.36
N THR A 18 34.64 7.22 39.74
CA THR A 18 35.84 7.71 40.44
C THR A 18 37.00 6.73 40.28
N SER A 19 38.21 7.29 40.15
CA SER A 19 39.52 6.60 40.17
C SER A 19 39.71 5.45 39.18
N VAL A 20 40.12 5.83 37.97
CA VAL A 20 41.15 5.07 37.23
C VAL A 20 42.39 4.95 38.13
N PRO A 21 42.89 3.75 38.47
CA PRO A 21 44.28 3.64 38.89
C PRO A 21 45.14 3.98 37.68
N VAL A 22 45.87 5.10 37.75
CA VAL A 22 46.95 5.38 36.78
C VAL A 22 48.06 4.39 37.08
N VAL A 23 47.93 3.18 36.54
CA VAL A 23 49.08 2.34 36.28
C VAL A 23 49.61 2.79 34.93
N THR A 24 50.69 3.56 34.95
CA THR A 24 51.56 3.70 33.78
C THR A 24 52.23 2.35 33.53
N MET A 25 51.49 1.42 32.94
CA MET A 25 52.11 0.29 32.28
C MET A 25 52.74 0.83 31.01
N ALA A 26 54.04 0.57 30.83
CA ALA A 26 54.70 0.87 29.56
C ALA A 26 54.01 0.07 28.46
N ASP A 27 53.86 0.69 27.29
CA ASP A 27 53.30 0.07 26.11
C ASP A 27 54.27 -1.01 25.58
N THR A 28 54.00 -2.28 25.91
CA THR A 28 54.69 -3.43 25.30
C THR A 28 53.79 -4.05 24.22
N SER A 29 53.84 -3.42 23.05
CA SER A 29 53.11 -3.83 21.85
C SER A 29 53.59 -5.18 21.29
N ASN A 30 53.15 -6.28 21.88
CA ASN A 30 53.42 -7.65 21.41
C ASN A 30 52.48 -8.04 20.26
N SER A 31 52.57 -7.32 19.15
CA SER A 31 51.86 -7.62 17.90
C SER A 31 52.61 -8.66 17.08
N LEU A 32 51.95 -9.78 16.77
CA LEU A 32 52.39 -10.73 15.75
C LEU A 32 52.42 -10.07 14.37
N ARG A 33 53.50 -10.25 13.60
CA ARG A 33 53.63 -9.64 12.26
C ARG A 33 53.03 -10.46 11.12
N ASN A 34 52.74 -11.75 11.32
CA ASN A 34 52.14 -12.65 10.33
C ASN A 34 51.13 -13.58 11.01
N THR A 35 50.06 -13.95 10.31
CA THR A 35 49.01 -14.86 10.80
C THR A 35 48.90 -16.08 9.89
N VAL A 36 48.72 -17.27 10.46
CA VAL A 36 48.67 -18.55 9.70
C VAL A 36 47.23 -18.99 9.48
N LYS A 37 46.91 -19.46 8.27
CA LYS A 37 45.67 -20.19 7.97
C LYS A 37 45.87 -21.68 8.31
N VAL A 38 44.99 -22.26 9.12
CA VAL A 38 45.00 -23.69 9.47
C VAL A 38 43.61 -24.26 9.20
N ARG A 39 43.53 -25.51 8.71
CA ARG A 39 42.26 -26.26 8.52
C ARG A 39 42.07 -27.26 9.65
N ASP A 40 40.83 -27.57 10.02
CA ASP A 40 40.52 -28.70 10.92
C ASP A 40 41.27 -29.99 10.51
N GLY A 41 41.81 -30.69 11.50
CA GLY A 41 42.64 -31.90 11.33
C GLY A 41 44.09 -31.69 10.83
N SER A 42 44.55 -30.45 10.60
CA SER A 42 45.93 -30.19 10.15
C SER A 42 46.97 -30.55 11.23
N LYS A 43 48.00 -31.32 10.86
CA LYS A 43 49.16 -31.59 11.73
C LYS A 43 50.27 -30.56 11.44
N MET A 44 50.54 -29.66 12.38
CA MET A 44 51.63 -28.67 12.26
C MET A 44 52.98 -29.26 12.64
N GLY A 45 53.96 -29.17 11.76
CA GLY A 45 55.33 -29.62 12.01
C GLY A 45 56.29 -29.12 10.94
N PHE A 46 57.58 -29.06 11.29
CA PHE A 46 58.66 -28.63 10.40
C PHE A 46 58.54 -29.28 9.02
N GLY A 47 58.34 -28.45 7.99
CA GLY A 47 58.22 -28.88 6.59
C GLY A 47 56.80 -28.95 6.02
N THR A 48 55.71 -28.79 6.80
CA THR A 48 54.36 -28.62 6.23
C THR A 48 53.50 -27.64 7.02
N THR A 49 53.17 -26.51 6.40
CA THR A 49 52.18 -25.50 6.84
C THR A 49 52.26 -25.09 8.32
N GLY A 50 53.17 -24.15 8.60
CA GLY A 50 53.09 -23.29 9.78
C GLY A 50 53.90 -23.78 10.99
N ASP A 51 55.15 -23.33 11.08
CA ASP A 51 55.84 -23.25 12.36
C ASP A 51 55.39 -21.98 13.12
N VAL A 52 55.23 -22.04 14.44
CA VAL A 52 55.06 -20.86 15.30
C VAL A 52 56.24 -20.77 16.26
N ILE A 53 57.09 -19.77 16.03
CA ILE A 53 58.35 -19.52 16.75
C ILE A 53 58.10 -18.42 17.78
N LEU A 54 57.92 -18.72 19.07
CA LEU A 54 57.86 -17.69 20.12
C LEU A 54 59.28 -17.27 20.55
N ASN A 55 59.66 -16.00 20.37
CA ASN A 55 60.85 -15.43 21.02
C ASN A 55 60.47 -14.82 22.38
N VAL A 56 61.06 -15.33 23.46
CA VAL A 56 60.84 -14.88 24.85
C VAL A 56 62.12 -14.24 25.40
N GLY A 57 62.03 -13.00 25.89
CA GLY A 57 63.14 -12.30 26.55
C GLY A 57 63.15 -12.44 28.07
N THR A 58 64.15 -11.83 28.72
CA THR A 58 64.35 -11.92 30.19
C THR A 58 64.54 -10.55 30.85
N ASP A 59 64.02 -9.46 30.26
CA ASP A 59 63.97 -8.14 30.90
C ASP A 59 62.52 -7.61 31.01
N GLU A 60 62.32 -6.63 31.90
CA GLU A 60 61.01 -6.05 32.23
C GLU A 60 60.34 -5.28 31.06
N GLN A 61 60.97 -5.19 29.89
CA GLN A 61 60.43 -4.53 28.69
C GLN A 61 60.48 -5.40 27.42
N THR A 62 60.84 -6.68 27.49
CA THR A 62 61.07 -7.45 26.26
C THR A 62 59.78 -7.86 25.55
N THR A 63 59.72 -7.63 24.25
CA THR A 63 58.57 -7.99 23.42
C THR A 63 58.58 -9.46 23.02
N VAL A 64 57.53 -10.22 23.35
CA VAL A 64 57.31 -11.56 22.82
C VAL A 64 56.90 -11.44 21.35
N THR A 65 57.79 -11.84 20.45
CA THR A 65 57.55 -11.80 19.00
C THR A 65 57.38 -13.22 18.48
N ALA A 66 56.31 -13.49 17.75
CA ALA A 66 56.13 -14.75 17.06
C ALA A 66 56.33 -14.64 15.54
N TYR A 67 56.93 -15.69 14.96
CA TYR A 67 57.25 -15.80 13.53
C TYR A 67 56.69 -17.10 12.94
N THR A 68 56.49 -17.09 11.62
CA THR A 68 56.10 -18.25 10.83
C THR A 68 57.01 -18.41 9.63
N ILE A 69 57.42 -19.66 9.36
CA ILE A 69 58.07 -20.09 8.11
C ILE A 69 57.00 -20.73 7.23
N ASN A 70 56.94 -20.37 5.95
CA ASN A 70 55.91 -20.85 5.03
C ASN A 70 56.54 -21.20 3.67
N GLU A 71 56.21 -22.36 3.10
CA GLU A 71 56.82 -22.79 1.84
C GLU A 71 56.16 -22.13 0.61
N SER A 72 57.02 -21.59 -0.27
CA SER A 72 56.77 -21.23 -1.67
C SER A 72 56.01 -19.91 -1.98
N LYS A 73 56.80 -18.87 -2.31
CA LYS A 73 56.90 -18.26 -3.68
C LYS A 73 57.53 -16.85 -3.69
N ASN A 74 58.73 -16.68 -3.13
CA ASN A 74 59.80 -15.81 -3.67
C ASN A 74 61.04 -15.84 -2.76
N ALA A 75 62.06 -16.61 -3.16
CA ALA A 75 63.25 -16.89 -2.34
C ALA A 75 64.22 -15.70 -2.14
N GLU A 76 63.86 -14.48 -2.58
CA GLU A 76 64.70 -13.28 -2.43
C GLU A 76 64.35 -12.40 -1.22
N TYR A 77 63.19 -12.57 -0.59
CA TYR A 77 62.80 -11.77 0.60
C TYR A 77 63.02 -12.47 1.95
N GLU A 78 63.33 -13.78 1.97
CA GLU A 78 63.39 -14.60 3.20
C GLU A 78 64.71 -14.49 4.00
N LYS A 79 65.62 -13.57 3.66
CA LYS A 79 66.94 -13.45 4.32
C LYS A 79 67.13 -12.25 5.25
N ARG A 80 66.09 -11.43 5.51
CA ARG A 80 66.31 -10.09 6.12
C ARG A 80 66.15 -9.97 7.64
N TYR A 81 65.76 -11.02 8.37
CA TYR A 81 65.73 -11.01 9.84
C TYR A 81 66.22 -12.33 10.47
N ILE A 82 67.50 -12.63 10.25
CA ILE A 82 68.33 -13.36 11.22
C ILE A 82 69.53 -12.46 11.52
N PRO A 83 69.57 -11.77 12.68
CA PRO A 83 70.74 -10.99 13.07
C PRO A 83 71.99 -11.89 13.17
N ASN A 84 73.08 -11.45 12.55
CA ASN A 84 74.30 -12.25 12.38
C ASN A 84 74.95 -12.67 13.70
N LEU A 85 75.60 -13.84 13.66
CA LEU A 85 76.39 -14.42 14.74
C LEU A 85 77.90 -14.23 14.42
N GLU A 86 78.63 -13.43 15.20
CA GLU A 86 80.10 -13.32 15.17
C GLU A 86 80.70 -13.29 16.60
N LEU A 87 82.00 -13.59 16.75
CA LEU A 87 82.48 -14.57 17.74
C LEU A 87 83.75 -14.18 18.58
N TYR A 88 84.20 -15.13 19.42
CA TYR A 88 85.46 -15.23 20.22
C TYR A 88 85.47 -14.60 21.66
N PRO A 89 86.31 -15.07 22.60
CA PRO A 89 86.27 -16.34 23.35
C PRO A 89 86.25 -16.06 24.91
N LYS A 90 86.54 -16.93 25.91
CA LYS A 90 87.11 -18.30 26.04
C LYS A 90 86.78 -18.90 27.45
N ASP A 91 86.95 -20.23 27.58
CA ASP A 91 87.17 -21.05 28.81
C ASP A 91 86.02 -21.43 29.78
N ASP A 92 85.99 -22.76 30.02
CA ASP A 92 85.35 -23.61 31.05
C ASP A 92 83.82 -23.63 31.28
N TYR A 93 83.27 -24.84 31.09
CA TYR A 93 81.89 -25.23 31.38
C TYR A 93 81.73 -25.75 32.82
N ASP A 94 80.72 -25.26 33.54
CA ASP A 94 80.06 -26.01 34.62
C ASP A 94 78.53 -25.95 34.43
N LEU A 95 77.87 -27.11 34.48
CA LEU A 95 76.42 -27.24 34.21
C LEU A 95 75.65 -27.29 35.54
N GLY A 96 75.54 -26.12 36.17
CA GLY A 96 74.87 -25.93 37.47
C GLY A 96 73.35 -26.19 37.48
N GLU A 97 72.74 -25.94 38.64
CA GLU A 97 71.33 -26.20 38.93
C GLU A 97 70.35 -25.44 38.00
N THR A 98 69.08 -25.86 37.98
CA THR A 98 68.03 -25.17 37.21
C THR A 98 67.90 -23.73 37.71
N VAL A 99 67.98 -22.76 36.80
CA VAL A 99 67.96 -21.33 37.16
C VAL A 99 66.55 -20.78 37.11
N GLU A 100 65.76 -21.14 36.07
CA GLU A 100 64.41 -20.59 35.85
C GLU A 100 63.43 -21.66 35.36
N THR A 101 62.12 -21.44 35.56
CA THR A 101 61.05 -22.30 35.05
C THR A 101 59.80 -21.47 34.73
N PHE A 102 59.24 -21.65 33.54
CA PHE A 102 57.97 -21.06 33.13
C PHE A 102 57.08 -22.09 32.43
N PHE A 103 55.81 -21.74 32.23
CA PHE A 103 54.81 -22.58 31.58
C PHE A 103 54.22 -21.90 30.34
N VAL A 104 53.80 -22.72 29.40
CA VAL A 104 53.08 -22.32 28.18
C VAL A 104 51.80 -23.13 28.11
N GLU A 105 50.67 -22.44 28.20
CA GLU A 105 49.32 -23.00 28.27
C GLU A 105 48.54 -22.65 27.01
N LEU A 106 47.82 -23.62 26.46
CA LEU A 106 46.85 -23.41 25.39
C LEU A 106 45.48 -23.15 26.01
N GLU A 107 44.86 -22.01 25.73
CA GLU A 107 43.45 -21.81 26.09
C GLU A 107 42.58 -22.75 25.24
N ASP A 108 42.91 -22.87 23.96
CA ASP A 108 42.18 -23.64 22.94
C ASP A 108 43.14 -24.49 22.07
N GLY A 109 42.71 -25.70 21.67
CA GLY A 109 43.57 -26.74 21.08
C GLY A 109 44.29 -27.64 22.10
N GLU A 110 45.13 -28.55 21.62
CA GLU A 110 45.91 -29.50 22.43
C GLU A 110 47.34 -29.69 21.88
N PHE A 111 48.36 -29.77 22.74
CA PHE A 111 49.73 -30.16 22.37
C PHE A 111 49.76 -31.59 21.83
N SER A 112 50.44 -31.80 20.71
CA SER A 112 50.35 -33.04 19.92
C SER A 112 51.70 -33.73 19.79
N TYR A 113 51.90 -34.82 20.54
CA TYR A 113 53.11 -35.65 20.45
C TYR A 113 53.26 -36.33 19.07
N GLU A 114 52.16 -36.58 18.35
CA GLU A 114 52.23 -37.06 16.96
C GLU A 114 52.67 -35.98 15.97
N ALA A 115 52.21 -34.74 16.13
CA ALA A 115 52.66 -33.64 15.27
C ALA A 115 54.14 -33.32 15.52
N TYR A 116 54.55 -33.38 16.79
CA TYR A 116 55.95 -33.34 17.22
C TYR A 116 56.81 -34.46 16.60
N LEU A 117 56.36 -35.71 16.60
CA LEU A 117 57.09 -36.80 15.92
C LEU A 117 57.12 -36.64 14.40
N ALA A 118 56.04 -36.17 13.77
CA ALA A 118 55.99 -35.94 12.32
C ALA A 118 56.99 -34.85 11.88
N ALA A 119 57.08 -33.75 12.64
CA ALA A 119 58.06 -32.68 12.42
C ALA A 119 59.53 -33.18 12.45
N VAL A 120 59.78 -34.24 13.22
CA VAL A 120 61.12 -34.84 13.40
C VAL A 120 61.40 -35.91 12.34
N GLN A 121 60.38 -36.61 11.85
CA GLN A 121 60.49 -37.64 10.80
C GLN A 121 60.68 -37.08 9.39
N GLY A 122 60.44 -35.78 9.17
CA GLY A 122 60.75 -35.09 7.91
C GLY A 122 62.24 -34.86 7.65
N LEU A 123 63.10 -35.16 8.63
CA LEU A 123 64.56 -35.15 8.52
C LEU A 123 65.05 -36.60 8.41
N ASP A 124 65.80 -36.92 7.35
CA ASP A 124 66.13 -38.29 6.92
C ASP A 124 66.46 -39.25 8.08
N GLY A 125 65.72 -40.36 8.12
CA GLY A 125 65.62 -41.18 9.32
C GLY A 125 66.82 -42.08 9.61
N GLU A 126 67.53 -41.79 10.71
CA GLU A 126 68.15 -42.79 11.58
C GLU A 126 67.84 -42.47 13.05
N THR A 127 67.95 -43.45 13.94
CA THR A 127 67.66 -43.28 15.38
C THR A 127 68.59 -42.26 16.04
N PHE A 128 68.04 -41.11 16.45
CA PHE A 128 68.80 -39.99 17.01
C PHE A 128 69.30 -40.22 18.44
N GLU A 129 70.54 -40.68 18.58
CA GLU A 129 71.43 -40.33 19.71
C GLU A 129 72.54 -39.34 19.25
N LYS A 130 72.34 -38.69 18.10
CA LYS A 130 73.35 -37.90 17.39
C LYS A 130 72.90 -36.46 17.21
N VAL A 131 73.73 -35.51 17.62
CA VAL A 131 73.50 -34.07 17.43
C VAL A 131 73.40 -33.76 15.93
N THR A 132 72.29 -33.17 15.50
CA THR A 132 72.11 -32.71 14.11
C THR A 132 72.91 -31.43 13.91
N ASP A 133 73.86 -31.49 12.98
CA ASP A 133 74.89 -30.46 12.78
C ASP A 133 74.47 -29.51 11.64
N LEU A 134 74.03 -28.28 11.97
CA LEU A 134 73.60 -27.29 10.97
C LEU A 134 74.81 -26.78 10.16
N GLY A 135 75.05 -27.41 9.00
CA GLY A 135 76.27 -27.24 8.23
C GLY A 135 76.10 -26.52 6.89
N GLY A 136 76.89 -25.45 6.71
CA GLY A 136 77.60 -25.16 5.45
C GLY A 136 76.82 -24.51 4.30
N SER A 137 77.11 -23.23 4.05
CA SER A 137 76.96 -22.61 2.72
C SER A 137 77.95 -21.45 2.57
N LYS A 138 78.75 -21.46 1.50
CA LYS A 138 79.77 -20.44 1.22
C LYS A 138 79.11 -19.15 0.72
N LEU A 139 79.61 -18.00 1.18
CA LEU A 139 79.13 -16.68 0.74
C LEU A 139 79.82 -16.25 -0.57
N TYR A 140 79.01 -15.81 -1.53
CA TYR A 140 79.42 -15.05 -2.70
C TYR A 140 78.63 -13.76 -2.73
N LYS A 141 79.22 -12.69 -3.27
CA LYS A 141 78.51 -11.46 -3.59
C LYS A 141 78.80 -11.09 -5.03
N ASP A 142 77.74 -10.91 -5.81
CA ASP A 142 77.80 -10.49 -7.22
C ASP A 142 78.73 -11.35 -8.11
N GLY A 143 78.91 -12.62 -7.74
CA GLY A 143 79.71 -13.62 -8.47
C GLY A 143 81.15 -13.82 -7.97
N ASP A 144 81.68 -12.93 -7.13
CA ASP A 144 83.05 -13.02 -6.60
C ASP A 144 83.11 -13.53 -5.16
N TYR A 145 84.24 -14.17 -4.84
CA TYR A 145 84.51 -14.82 -3.57
C TYR A 145 84.96 -13.81 -2.50
N ILE A 146 84.30 -13.80 -1.34
CA ILE A 146 84.67 -12.94 -0.22
C ILE A 146 84.77 -13.77 1.06
N TYR A 147 86.03 -13.96 1.48
CA TYR A 147 86.48 -14.43 2.80
C TYR A 147 86.66 -15.96 3.03
N ASP A 148 87.77 -16.25 3.71
CA ASP A 148 88.27 -17.57 4.13
C ASP A 148 88.60 -17.49 5.63
N GLY A 149 88.31 -18.54 6.38
CA GLY A 149 88.43 -18.51 7.84
C GLY A 149 87.91 -19.79 8.50
N ASP A 150 88.82 -20.69 8.83
CA ASP A 150 88.56 -21.86 9.66
C ASP A 150 87.94 -21.47 11.01
N TYR A 151 86.88 -22.16 11.43
CA TYR A 151 86.28 -21.97 12.75
C TYR A 151 86.07 -23.32 13.47
N ASP A 152 86.71 -23.43 14.64
CA ASP A 152 86.55 -24.51 15.62
C ASP A 152 85.75 -23.98 16.83
N GLY A 153 84.60 -24.58 17.12
CA GLY A 153 83.72 -24.21 18.23
C GLY A 153 82.30 -24.76 18.10
N ALA A 154 81.71 -25.20 19.22
CA ALA A 154 80.50 -26.01 19.23
C ALA A 154 79.24 -25.27 18.71
N LYS A 155 78.48 -25.95 17.85
CA LYS A 155 77.23 -25.44 17.24
C LYS A 155 76.02 -25.70 18.14
N PRO A 156 74.93 -24.91 18.05
CA PRO A 156 73.68 -25.18 18.75
C PRO A 156 73.12 -26.54 18.35
N SER A 157 72.62 -27.29 19.34
CA SER A 157 72.15 -28.67 19.18
C SER A 157 70.75 -28.86 19.73
N VAL A 158 69.89 -29.57 18.99
CA VAL A 158 68.61 -30.09 19.48
C VAL A 158 68.78 -31.57 19.84
N ALA A 159 68.26 -31.99 20.99
CA ALA A 159 68.20 -33.39 21.40
C ALA A 159 66.80 -33.76 21.89
N ILE A 160 66.36 -34.97 21.53
CA ILE A 160 65.03 -35.49 21.85
C ILE A 160 65.19 -36.69 22.78
N LYS A 161 64.45 -36.70 23.90
CA LYS A 161 64.51 -37.81 24.86
C LYS A 161 63.14 -38.08 25.49
N GLY A 162 62.30 -38.81 24.76
CA GLY A 162 60.90 -39.04 25.10
C GLY A 162 60.06 -37.77 24.87
N GLU A 163 59.15 -37.46 25.79
CA GLU A 163 58.30 -36.25 25.78
C GLU A 163 59.06 -34.94 26.10
N LYS A 164 60.38 -34.93 25.89
CA LYS A 164 61.28 -33.82 26.22
C LYS A 164 62.10 -33.39 25.02
N LEU A 165 61.98 -32.10 24.71
CA LEU A 165 62.83 -31.34 23.80
C LEU A 165 63.94 -30.66 24.62
N VAL A 166 65.19 -30.77 24.18
CA VAL A 166 66.32 -30.05 24.79
C VAL A 166 67.03 -29.23 23.74
N PHE A 167 67.01 -27.91 23.91
CA PHE A 167 67.78 -26.95 23.11
C PHE A 167 69.02 -26.52 23.87
N LYS A 168 70.16 -26.41 23.19
CA LYS A 168 71.38 -25.81 23.75
C LYS A 168 71.72 -24.52 23.02
N ASN A 169 71.92 -23.44 23.78
CA ASN A 169 72.45 -22.19 23.26
C ASN A 169 73.99 -22.28 23.10
N ALA A 170 74.58 -21.33 22.37
CA ALA A 170 76.02 -21.29 22.10
C ALA A 170 76.90 -21.02 23.34
N LYS A 171 76.31 -20.64 24.49
CA LYS A 171 76.98 -20.45 25.79
C LYS A 171 76.86 -21.67 26.72
N GLY A 172 76.33 -22.79 26.23
CA GLY A 172 76.14 -24.00 27.03
C GLY A 172 74.88 -24.03 27.90
N GLY A 173 74.10 -22.94 27.92
CA GLY A 173 72.78 -22.92 28.52
C GLY A 173 71.84 -23.91 27.82
N THR A 174 71.05 -24.65 28.62
CA THR A 174 70.08 -25.64 28.13
C THR A 174 68.65 -25.24 28.47
N ALA A 175 67.74 -25.36 27.51
CA ALA A 175 66.30 -25.17 27.69
C ALA A 175 65.62 -26.51 27.44
N THR A 176 64.96 -27.05 28.46
CA THR A 176 64.23 -28.33 28.40
C THR A 176 62.73 -28.06 28.40
N MET A 177 62.07 -28.38 27.30
CA MET A 177 60.62 -28.27 27.16
C MET A 177 60.01 -29.66 27.38
N THR A 178 59.05 -29.75 28.31
CA THR A 178 58.32 -30.98 28.65
C THR A 178 56.83 -30.72 28.50
N ILE A 179 56.12 -31.49 27.69
CA ILE A 179 54.65 -31.43 27.67
C ILE A 179 54.15 -32.04 28.98
N THR A 180 53.52 -31.24 29.85
CA THR A 180 53.05 -31.66 31.19
C THR A 180 51.57 -32.03 31.22
N GLY A 181 50.82 -31.69 30.17
CA GLY A 181 49.45 -32.12 29.93
C GLY A 181 49.00 -31.72 28.52
N SER A 182 47.82 -32.17 28.09
CA SER A 182 47.32 -31.90 26.73
C SER A 182 47.20 -30.41 26.39
N LYS A 183 47.14 -29.51 27.38
CA LYS A 183 47.11 -28.05 27.19
C LYS A 183 48.29 -27.31 27.81
N GLN A 184 49.29 -27.98 28.39
CA GLN A 184 50.38 -27.32 29.10
C GLN A 184 51.74 -27.90 28.75
N MET A 185 52.70 -27.02 28.50
CA MET A 185 54.12 -27.31 28.35
C MET A 185 54.89 -26.54 29.43
N ARG A 186 55.80 -27.23 30.12
CA ARG A 186 56.76 -26.65 31.06
C ARG A 186 58.09 -26.42 30.34
N VAL A 187 58.72 -25.27 30.58
CA VAL A 187 60.05 -24.94 30.06
C VAL A 187 61.01 -24.68 31.22
N ASP A 188 62.03 -25.52 31.35
CA ASP A 188 63.09 -25.44 32.35
C ASP A 188 64.37 -24.87 31.73
N LEU A 189 64.93 -23.80 32.30
CA LEU A 189 66.19 -23.19 31.84
C LEU A 189 67.34 -23.48 32.82
N LYS A 190 68.50 -23.87 32.30
CA LYS A 190 69.72 -24.15 33.08
C LYS A 190 70.96 -23.56 32.41
N GLY A 191 71.94 -23.14 33.21
CA GLY A 191 73.17 -22.48 32.73
C GLY A 191 72.93 -21.04 32.25
N GLU A 192 73.93 -20.45 31.58
CA GLU A 192 73.85 -19.04 31.16
C GLU A 192 72.82 -18.82 30.03
N TRP A 193 71.66 -18.27 30.41
CA TRP A 193 70.66 -17.69 29.50
C TRP A 193 70.55 -16.16 29.64
N VAL A 194 71.04 -15.58 30.74
CA VAL A 194 70.88 -14.16 31.09
C VAL A 194 72.25 -13.50 31.21
N THR A 195 72.42 -12.31 30.60
CA THR A 195 73.61 -11.47 30.83
C THR A 195 73.34 -10.47 31.95
N SER A 196 74.24 -10.37 32.94
CA SER A 196 74.12 -9.46 34.09
C SER A 196 74.29 -7.96 33.78
N ASN A 197 74.31 -7.58 32.49
CA ASN A 197 74.73 -6.27 32.03
C ASN A 197 73.57 -5.53 31.32
N LYS A 198 72.99 -4.51 31.97
CA LYS A 198 71.76 -3.79 31.56
C LYS A 198 71.84 -2.98 30.24
N SER A 199 72.86 -3.20 29.42
CA SER A 199 73.07 -2.47 28.16
C SER A 199 73.33 -3.37 26.95
N GLN A 200 73.08 -4.68 27.08
CA GLN A 200 72.97 -5.61 25.96
C GLN A 200 71.61 -6.31 26.04
N ALA A 201 70.97 -6.50 24.88
CA ALA A 201 69.67 -7.17 24.81
C ALA A 201 69.79 -8.64 25.24
N ALA A 202 68.77 -9.13 25.95
CA ALA A 202 68.69 -10.54 26.33
C ALA A 202 68.71 -11.46 25.10
N THR A 203 69.34 -12.64 25.21
CA THR A 203 69.28 -13.65 24.16
C THR A 203 67.86 -14.21 24.11
N PRO A 204 67.11 -14.07 22.99
CA PRO A 204 65.74 -14.55 22.95
C PRO A 204 65.67 -16.09 23.00
N ILE A 205 64.73 -16.59 23.78
CA ILE A 205 64.46 -18.02 23.93
C ILE A 205 63.38 -18.40 22.94
N ILE A 206 63.70 -19.29 22.00
CA ILE A 206 62.74 -19.82 21.03
C ILE A 206 61.95 -20.98 21.65
N VAL A 207 60.62 -20.86 21.70
CA VAL A 207 59.70 -21.97 22.05
C VAL A 207 58.86 -22.35 20.82
N PRO A 208 59.11 -23.52 20.19
CA PRO A 208 58.25 -24.04 19.13
C PRO A 208 56.98 -24.69 19.71
N LEU A 209 55.84 -24.44 19.08
CA LEU A 209 54.54 -24.97 19.51
C LEU A 209 54.00 -26.02 18.52
N PHE A 210 53.88 -27.26 18.96
CA PHE A 210 53.30 -28.37 18.19
C PHE A 210 51.88 -28.66 18.69
N VAL A 211 50.86 -28.10 18.02
CA VAL A 211 49.48 -28.09 18.51
C VAL A 211 48.49 -28.62 17.47
N ASN A 212 47.49 -29.37 17.94
CA ASN A 212 46.25 -29.60 17.20
C ASN A 212 45.26 -28.51 17.63
N ALA A 213 45.01 -27.53 16.75
CA ALA A 213 44.07 -26.44 17.02
C ALA A 213 42.63 -26.96 17.18
N LYS A 214 41.82 -26.27 17.99
CA LYS A 214 40.36 -26.48 18.11
C LYS A 214 39.70 -25.13 18.41
N GLY A 215 38.92 -24.59 17.47
CA GLY A 215 38.17 -23.34 17.65
C GLY A 215 38.78 -22.12 16.95
N SER A 216 38.00 -21.05 16.86
CA SER A 216 38.23 -19.92 15.94
C SER A 216 39.42 -19.01 16.26
N GLN A 217 40.06 -19.14 17.42
CA GLN A 217 41.25 -18.37 17.78
C GLN A 217 42.15 -19.19 18.72
N VAL A 218 43.32 -19.63 18.25
CA VAL A 218 44.29 -20.33 19.12
C VAL A 218 45.01 -19.30 19.99
N LYS A 219 44.85 -19.41 21.31
CA LYS A 219 45.54 -18.55 22.28
C LYS A 219 46.51 -19.33 23.15
N VAL A 220 47.67 -18.73 23.35
CA VAL A 220 48.80 -19.23 24.13
C VAL A 220 49.04 -18.29 25.29
N LYS A 221 48.80 -18.76 26.50
CA LYS A 221 49.18 -18.06 27.74
C LYS A 221 50.58 -18.51 28.14
N VAL A 222 51.53 -17.58 28.17
CA VAL A 222 52.81 -17.77 28.86
C VAL A 222 52.58 -17.39 30.32
N ASP A 223 52.91 -18.30 31.22
CA ASP A 223 52.93 -18.07 32.65
C ASP A 223 54.37 -18.15 33.15
N GLY A 224 54.95 -16.98 33.45
CA GLY A 224 56.31 -16.85 33.97
C GLY A 224 56.52 -17.51 35.33
N ALA A 225 55.46 -17.85 36.07
CA ALA A 225 55.55 -18.32 37.45
C ALA A 225 56.42 -17.37 38.31
N ASP A 226 57.45 -17.90 38.98
CA ASP A 226 58.41 -17.11 39.78
C ASP A 226 59.65 -16.65 38.96
N SER A 227 59.65 -16.81 37.62
CA SER A 227 60.81 -16.51 36.77
C SER A 227 60.83 -15.09 36.19
N PHE A 228 61.96 -14.69 35.61
CA PHE A 228 62.12 -13.44 34.85
C PHE A 228 61.37 -13.37 33.51
N VAL A 229 60.60 -14.41 33.13
CA VAL A 229 59.76 -14.39 31.93
C VAL A 229 58.46 -13.65 32.20
N SER A 230 58.13 -12.64 31.39
CA SER A 230 56.87 -11.90 31.52
C SER A 230 55.65 -12.76 31.15
N SER A 231 54.74 -12.97 32.09
CA SER A 231 53.45 -13.62 31.82
C SER A 231 52.57 -12.80 30.87
N GLY A 232 51.83 -13.46 29.98
CA GLY A 232 50.90 -12.82 29.04
C GLY A 232 50.16 -13.81 28.15
N THR A 233 49.01 -13.41 27.60
CA THR A 233 48.25 -14.21 26.63
C THR A 233 48.42 -13.66 25.22
N TYR A 234 48.75 -14.54 24.28
CA TYR A 234 49.09 -14.25 22.89
C TYR A 234 48.17 -15.04 21.95
N SER A 235 47.73 -14.44 20.85
CA SER A 235 46.88 -15.11 19.86
C SER A 235 47.71 -15.55 18.65
N VAL A 236 47.77 -16.85 18.36
CA VAL A 236 48.73 -17.42 17.39
C VAL A 236 48.08 -17.96 16.10
N GLY A 237 46.75 -17.92 15.98
CA GLY A 237 46.05 -18.29 14.74
C GLY A 237 44.54 -18.08 14.82
N TYR A 238 43.88 -18.07 13.66
CA TYR A 238 42.42 -18.01 13.54
C TYR A 238 41.92 -19.13 12.61
N GLU A 239 40.72 -19.65 12.91
CA GLU A 239 39.95 -20.50 12.00
C GLU A 239 38.68 -19.75 11.58
N ASN A 240 38.47 -19.65 10.26
CA ASN A 240 37.23 -19.19 9.64
C ASN A 240 36.65 -20.40 8.89
N GLU A 241 35.36 -20.71 9.08
CA GLU A 241 34.70 -21.90 8.52
C GLU A 241 34.84 -22.01 6.98
N ASP A 242 34.99 -20.86 6.29
CA ASP A 242 35.19 -20.78 4.84
C ASP A 242 36.65 -20.57 4.39
N GLY A 243 37.60 -20.42 5.31
CA GLY A 243 39.04 -20.23 5.02
C GLY A 243 39.44 -18.90 4.35
N LYS A 244 38.48 -17.98 4.17
CA LYS A 244 38.68 -16.65 3.54
C LYS A 244 39.17 -15.61 4.53
N GLU A 245 39.83 -14.57 4.00
CA GLU A 245 40.42 -13.49 4.80
C GLU A 245 39.45 -12.34 5.07
N LEU A 246 38.53 -12.06 4.13
CA LEU A 246 37.42 -11.15 4.33
C LEU A 246 36.08 -11.89 4.14
N SER A 247 35.03 -11.35 4.76
CA SER A 247 33.64 -11.68 4.46
C SER A 247 32.93 -10.46 3.86
N VAL A 248 31.96 -10.70 2.99
CA VAL A 248 31.12 -9.64 2.38
C VAL A 248 29.68 -9.83 2.83
N ALA A 249 29.06 -8.74 3.28
CA ALA A 249 27.63 -8.61 3.50
C ALA A 249 27.07 -7.42 2.70
N VAL A 250 25.76 -7.43 2.50
CA VAL A 250 24.99 -6.28 2.02
C VAL A 250 24.17 -5.77 3.20
N ASP A 251 23.92 -4.47 3.28
CA ASP A 251 22.99 -3.91 4.26
C ASP A 251 21.61 -4.60 4.18
N ASP A 252 21.06 -5.02 5.32
CA ASP A 252 19.76 -5.72 5.39
C ASP A 252 18.62 -4.85 4.82
N ALA A 253 18.79 -3.53 4.89
CA ALA A 253 17.97 -2.57 4.15
C ALA A 253 18.34 -2.56 2.65
N LYS A 254 17.73 -3.48 1.89
CA LYS A 254 17.79 -3.49 0.42
C LYS A 254 17.28 -2.16 -0.15
N THR A 255 18.10 -1.47 -0.94
CA THR A 255 17.76 -0.19 -1.56
C THR A 255 16.76 -0.38 -2.71
N ALA A 256 15.74 0.47 -2.76
CA ALA A 256 14.84 0.57 -3.91
C ALA A 256 15.51 1.42 -5.00
N ILE A 257 15.62 0.87 -6.21
CA ILE A 257 16.29 1.46 -7.37
C ILE A 257 15.20 1.80 -8.39
N THR A 258 15.23 2.96 -9.04
CA THR A 258 14.22 3.29 -10.06
C THR A 258 14.52 2.53 -11.36
N VAL A 259 13.54 2.46 -12.27
CA VAL A 259 13.75 1.91 -13.61
C VAL A 259 14.78 2.70 -14.45
N ASP A 260 15.06 3.96 -14.10
CA ASP A 260 16.15 4.79 -14.67
C ASP A 260 17.52 4.53 -14.00
N GLY A 261 17.57 3.69 -12.97
CA GLY A 261 18.77 3.37 -12.20
C GLY A 261 18.80 4.00 -10.82
N GLY A 262 19.93 3.84 -10.13
CA GLY A 262 20.05 4.26 -8.73
C GLY A 262 21.29 3.68 -8.05
N GLU A 263 21.39 3.94 -6.76
CA GLU A 263 22.46 3.40 -5.91
C GLU A 263 22.05 2.03 -5.37
N ILE A 264 22.98 1.06 -5.38
CA ILE A 264 22.78 -0.24 -4.72
C ILE A 264 22.99 -0.10 -3.21
N SER A 265 22.47 -1.04 -2.43
CA SER A 265 22.74 -1.14 -1.00
C SER A 265 24.23 -1.14 -0.70
N LYS A 266 24.57 -0.46 0.39
CA LYS A 266 25.91 -0.42 0.98
C LYS A 266 26.47 -1.83 1.15
N LEU A 267 27.70 -2.03 0.65
CA LEU A 267 28.43 -3.29 0.83
C LEU A 267 29.30 -3.18 2.09
N ILE A 268 29.36 -4.25 2.87
CA ILE A 268 30.08 -4.30 4.14
C ILE A 268 31.14 -5.41 4.03
N LEU A 269 32.41 -5.01 3.92
CA LEU A 269 33.53 -5.93 3.96
C LEU A 269 34.06 -6.01 5.39
N THR A 270 34.10 -7.20 5.97
CA THR A 270 34.63 -7.44 7.31
C THR A 270 35.92 -8.23 7.21
N GLU A 271 36.95 -7.80 7.94
CA GLU A 271 38.13 -8.63 8.16
C GLU A 271 37.76 -9.86 8.99
N GLU A 272 37.93 -11.06 8.41
CA GLU A 272 37.86 -12.30 9.17
C GLU A 272 39.23 -12.69 9.74
N VAL A 273 40.30 -12.37 9.01
CA VAL A 273 41.67 -12.42 9.50
C VAL A 273 42.15 -10.98 9.75
N LEU A 274 42.79 -10.73 10.89
CA LEU A 274 43.37 -9.42 11.22
C LEU A 274 44.38 -8.97 10.15
N SER A 275 44.32 -7.71 9.75
CA SER A 275 45.25 -7.14 8.74
C SER A 275 45.16 -7.88 7.38
N ALA A 276 43.96 -8.35 7.04
CA ALA A 276 43.62 -8.84 5.72
C ALA A 276 43.63 -7.70 4.69
N ILE A 277 43.25 -6.48 5.07
CA ILE A 277 43.33 -5.26 4.26
C ILE A 277 44.55 -4.48 4.76
N VAL A 278 45.62 -4.44 3.98
CA VAL A 278 46.91 -3.80 4.32
C VAL A 278 47.60 -3.23 3.08
N ASP A 279 48.42 -2.20 3.33
CA ASP A 279 49.19 -1.35 2.40
C ASP A 279 50.07 -2.09 1.35
N SER A 280 50.26 -3.40 1.49
CA SER A 280 51.12 -4.20 0.60
C SER A 280 50.37 -5.10 -0.40
N LYS A 281 49.02 -5.11 -0.37
CA LYS A 281 48.23 -6.11 -1.11
C LYS A 281 47.41 -5.57 -2.30
N ASN A 282 47.24 -4.25 -2.46
CA ASN A 282 46.46 -3.61 -3.54
C ASN A 282 45.18 -4.40 -3.94
N ARG A 283 44.34 -4.75 -2.96
CA ARG A 283 43.28 -5.74 -3.15
C ARG A 283 42.15 -5.20 -4.00
N GLN A 284 41.72 -5.99 -4.99
CA GLN A 284 40.62 -5.66 -5.87
C GLN A 284 39.46 -6.64 -5.69
N ILE A 285 38.26 -6.12 -5.57
CA ILE A 285 37.02 -6.90 -5.60
C ILE A 285 36.33 -6.70 -6.95
N LYS A 286 35.74 -7.76 -7.48
CA LYS A 286 34.96 -7.79 -8.71
C LYS A 286 33.47 -7.88 -8.35
N LEU A 287 32.68 -6.99 -8.91
CA LEU A 287 31.21 -7.03 -8.90
C LEU A 287 30.76 -7.35 -10.33
N GLU A 288 29.96 -8.39 -10.50
CA GLU A 288 29.46 -8.82 -11.80
C GLU A 288 27.93 -8.94 -11.77
N LEU A 289 27.25 -8.19 -12.64
CA LEU A 289 25.83 -8.38 -12.93
C LEU A 289 25.68 -9.62 -13.83
N PRO A 290 24.62 -10.44 -13.67
CA PRO A 290 24.34 -11.55 -14.57
C PRO A 290 24.30 -11.10 -16.02
N GLY A 291 24.86 -11.87 -16.96
CA GLY A 291 24.87 -11.52 -18.39
C GLY A 291 23.49 -11.46 -19.07
N SER A 292 22.41 -11.78 -18.36
CA SER A 292 21.02 -11.56 -18.75
C SER A 292 20.39 -10.30 -18.13
N SER A 293 21.15 -9.56 -17.31
CA SER A 293 20.71 -8.30 -16.71
C SER A 293 20.59 -7.22 -17.79
N ASP A 294 19.55 -6.39 -17.66
CA ASP A 294 19.37 -5.18 -18.44
C ASP A 294 20.02 -3.95 -17.76
N LEU A 295 20.73 -4.14 -16.64
CA LEU A 295 21.48 -3.10 -15.93
C LEU A 295 22.97 -3.10 -16.29
N ALA A 296 23.61 -1.96 -16.04
CA ALA A 296 25.07 -1.77 -16.10
C ALA A 296 25.54 -0.76 -15.04
N PHE A 297 26.78 -0.87 -14.56
CA PHE A 297 27.34 0.04 -13.58
C PHE A 297 27.68 1.43 -14.17
N SER A 298 27.49 2.50 -13.38
CA SER A 298 27.64 3.90 -13.84
C SER A 298 28.50 4.80 -12.92
N THR A 299 29.10 4.24 -11.87
CA THR A 299 29.83 5.03 -10.85
C THR A 299 31.26 5.39 -11.24
N ARG A 300 31.74 6.54 -10.76
CA ARG A 300 33.15 6.95 -10.73
C ARG A 300 33.61 7.57 -9.39
N GLY A 301 32.83 7.40 -8.32
CA GLY A 301 33.07 8.01 -7.02
C GLY A 301 32.47 7.17 -5.90
N ILE A 302 33.04 5.97 -5.72
CA ILE A 302 32.70 5.07 -4.61
C ILE A 302 33.36 5.60 -3.34
N LYS A 303 32.68 5.54 -2.20
CA LYS A 303 33.26 5.91 -0.91
C LYS A 303 33.46 4.69 -0.03
N ALA A 304 34.60 4.64 0.65
CA ALA A 304 34.89 3.72 1.73
C ALA A 304 34.87 4.45 3.08
N THR A 305 34.10 3.93 4.03
CA THR A 305 34.11 4.40 5.43
C THR A 305 34.53 3.26 6.35
N GLY A 306 35.57 3.48 7.14
CA GLY A 306 36.11 2.49 8.06
C GLY A 306 35.39 2.45 9.40
N LYS A 307 35.18 1.23 9.91
CA LYS A 307 34.67 0.93 11.26
C LYS A 307 35.61 -0.08 11.95
N ARG A 308 35.41 -0.25 13.26
CA ARG A 308 36.22 -1.14 14.12
C ARG A 308 37.71 -0.79 14.01
N GLY A 309 38.58 -1.69 13.57
CA GLY A 309 40.02 -1.37 13.36
C GLY A 309 40.27 -0.17 12.43
N PHE A 310 39.37 0.08 11.48
CA PHE A 310 39.47 1.23 10.56
C PHE A 310 38.63 2.44 11.00
N TYR A 311 38.19 2.52 12.27
CA TYR A 311 37.31 3.59 12.73
C TYR A 311 37.89 5.00 12.47
N GLY A 312 37.11 5.85 11.78
CA GLY A 312 37.50 7.22 11.43
C GLY A 312 38.39 7.34 10.19
N LYS A 313 38.65 6.24 9.47
CA LYS A 313 39.24 6.26 8.13
C LYS A 313 38.15 6.48 7.07
N GLU A 314 38.42 7.31 6.08
CA GLU A 314 37.58 7.49 4.89
C GLU A 314 38.45 7.62 3.63
N ALA A 315 37.95 7.14 2.50
CA ALA A 315 38.63 7.24 1.20
C ALA A 315 37.60 7.26 0.05
N ASP A 316 37.89 8.04 -0.99
CA ASP A 316 37.23 7.87 -2.30
C ASP A 316 38.00 6.79 -3.08
N LEU A 317 37.32 5.77 -3.59
CA LEU A 317 37.94 4.60 -4.22
C LEU A 317 38.03 4.71 -5.75
N ILE A 318 39.07 4.10 -6.30
CA ILE A 318 39.24 3.88 -7.73
C ILE A 318 38.42 2.66 -8.15
N ALA A 319 37.58 2.82 -9.17
CA ALA A 319 36.83 1.74 -9.77
C ALA A 319 36.91 1.81 -11.29
N GLU A 320 37.07 0.64 -11.91
CA GLU A 320 37.24 0.48 -13.35
C GLU A 320 36.23 -0.55 -13.89
N TYR A 321 35.86 -0.41 -15.15
CA TYR A 321 35.02 -1.40 -15.82
C TYR A 321 35.86 -2.59 -16.25
N GLY A 322 35.37 -3.80 -15.99
CA GLY A 322 36.02 -5.02 -16.44
C GLY A 322 36.00 -5.18 -17.96
N THR A 323 36.54 -6.29 -18.45
CA THR A 323 36.55 -6.63 -19.88
C THR A 323 35.98 -8.02 -20.12
N SER A 324 35.29 -8.18 -21.26
CA SER A 324 34.69 -9.45 -21.66
C SER A 324 34.88 -9.77 -23.14
N GLY A 325 34.77 -11.07 -23.46
CA GLY A 325 34.93 -11.61 -24.80
C GLY A 325 36.38 -11.70 -25.30
N ARG A 326 36.59 -12.39 -26.44
CA ARG A 326 37.92 -12.68 -27.01
C ARG A 326 38.73 -11.43 -27.42
N ASN A 327 38.08 -10.28 -27.56
CA ASN A 327 38.71 -9.03 -27.98
C ASN A 327 38.99 -8.08 -26.79
N ASN A 328 38.76 -8.52 -25.54
CA ASN A 328 38.97 -7.75 -24.32
C ASN A 328 38.22 -6.39 -24.32
N THR A 329 36.96 -6.42 -24.77
CA THR A 329 36.07 -5.25 -24.85
C THR A 329 35.62 -4.82 -23.45
N THR A 330 35.58 -3.51 -23.17
CA THR A 330 35.07 -2.98 -21.90
C THR A 330 33.62 -3.42 -21.68
N ASP A 331 33.37 -4.03 -20.52
CA ASP A 331 32.08 -4.52 -20.09
C ASP A 331 31.61 -3.75 -18.86
N LYS A 332 30.48 -3.04 -18.99
CA LYS A 332 29.91 -2.27 -17.87
C LYS A 332 29.07 -3.11 -16.91
N GLN A 333 28.85 -4.39 -17.21
CA GLN A 333 28.25 -5.33 -16.26
C GLN A 333 29.28 -5.84 -15.24
N ILE A 334 30.57 -5.55 -15.44
CA ILE A 334 31.66 -5.87 -14.51
C ILE A 334 32.25 -4.56 -13.98
N LEU A 335 32.32 -4.43 -12.65
CA LEU A 335 32.96 -3.32 -11.95
C LEU A 335 34.04 -3.87 -11.01
N ILE A 336 35.28 -3.44 -11.23
CA ILE A 336 36.44 -3.78 -10.39
C ILE A 336 36.69 -2.59 -9.46
N ILE A 337 36.68 -2.83 -8.16
CA ILE A 337 36.89 -1.80 -7.13
C ILE A 337 38.20 -2.10 -6.41
N THR A 338 39.10 -1.12 -6.39
CA THR A 338 40.34 -1.22 -5.61
C THR A 338 40.06 -0.78 -4.17
N LEU A 339 40.29 -1.69 -3.21
CA LEU A 339 40.09 -1.43 -1.79
C LEU A 339 41.16 -0.46 -1.24
N PRO A 340 40.85 0.33 -0.21
CA PRO A 340 41.79 1.30 0.31
C PRO A 340 42.91 0.64 1.12
N GLU A 341 44.11 1.21 0.99
CA GLU A 341 45.29 0.82 1.74
C GLU A 341 45.26 1.46 3.14
N TRP A 342 44.73 0.73 4.12
CA TRP A 342 44.61 1.19 5.51
C TRP A 342 45.34 0.27 6.48
N GLU A 343 46.28 0.82 7.24
CA GLU A 343 46.95 0.10 8.34
C GLU A 343 46.14 0.17 9.65
N ASP A 344 45.78 -0.99 10.18
CA ASP A 344 45.59 -1.25 11.63
C ASP A 344 46.14 -2.67 11.93
N ASN A 345 46.73 -2.82 13.12
CA ASN A 345 47.29 -4.06 13.65
C ASN A 345 46.73 -4.44 15.03
N THR A 346 45.74 -3.70 15.54
CA THR A 346 45.18 -3.88 16.89
C THR A 346 43.81 -4.55 16.89
N ALA A 347 42.97 -4.35 15.86
CA ALA A 347 41.65 -4.97 15.76
C ALA A 347 41.24 -5.28 14.31
N ARG A 348 40.38 -6.30 14.13
CA ARG A 348 39.78 -6.61 12.81
C ARG A 348 38.96 -5.41 12.32
N GLY A 349 39.30 -4.91 11.14
CA GLY A 349 38.64 -3.78 10.48
C GLY A 349 37.33 -4.15 9.77
N VAL A 350 36.54 -3.12 9.46
CA VAL A 350 35.35 -3.21 8.59
C VAL A 350 35.35 -2.02 7.64
N ILE A 351 35.03 -2.24 6.38
CA ILE A 351 34.87 -1.21 5.35
C ILE A 351 33.43 -1.22 4.86
N GLU A 352 32.76 -0.08 4.98
CA GLU A 352 31.47 0.19 4.34
C GLU A 352 31.70 0.88 2.99
N LEU A 353 31.19 0.30 1.90
CA LEU A 353 31.23 0.88 0.55
C LEU A 353 29.88 1.46 0.15
N THR A 354 29.86 2.73 -0.29
CA THR A 354 28.68 3.44 -0.81
C THR A 354 29.00 4.14 -2.13
N GLY A 355 27.97 4.68 -2.82
CA GLY A 355 28.11 5.38 -4.09
C GLY A 355 28.08 4.49 -5.34
N ILE A 356 27.92 3.17 -5.20
CA ILE A 356 27.89 2.22 -6.33
C ILE A 356 26.51 2.28 -7.00
N LYS A 357 26.47 2.61 -8.29
CA LYS A 357 25.24 2.87 -9.04
C LYS A 357 25.10 1.99 -10.27
N VAL A 358 23.87 1.61 -10.55
CA VAL A 358 23.43 0.92 -11.76
C VAL A 358 22.50 1.81 -12.57
N ILE A 359 22.50 1.63 -13.90
CA ILE A 359 21.60 2.29 -14.87
C ILE A 359 21.09 1.24 -15.87
N PRO A 360 19.93 1.45 -16.52
CA PRO A 360 19.50 0.62 -17.63
C PRO A 360 20.48 0.69 -18.81
N THR A 361 20.63 -0.46 -19.47
CA THR A 361 21.28 -0.59 -20.79
C THR A 361 20.34 -0.25 -21.94
N GLY A 362 19.03 -0.35 -21.68
CA GLY A 362 17.93 0.05 -22.58
C GLY A 362 17.40 1.46 -22.29
N LYS A 363 16.10 1.67 -22.48
CA LYS A 363 15.42 2.91 -22.07
C LYS A 363 15.17 2.98 -20.56
N VAL A 364 14.72 1.85 -20.00
CA VAL A 364 14.32 1.62 -18.61
C VAL A 364 14.70 0.17 -18.25
N ALA A 365 14.87 -0.13 -16.98
CA ALA A 365 15.16 -1.46 -16.45
C ALA A 365 13.88 -2.22 -16.07
N SER A 366 13.96 -3.55 -16.04
CA SER A 366 12.90 -4.45 -15.59
C SER A 366 12.83 -4.49 -14.06
N GLU A 367 11.62 -4.53 -13.50
CA GLU A 367 11.42 -4.72 -12.07
C GLU A 367 11.97 -6.07 -11.57
N GLY A 368 12.54 -6.07 -10.35
CA GLY A 368 13.03 -7.27 -9.69
C GLY A 368 14.30 -7.09 -8.87
N ASP A 369 14.79 -8.19 -8.28
CA ASP A 369 16.00 -8.23 -7.46
C ASP A 369 17.26 -7.96 -8.30
N VAL A 370 18.02 -6.92 -7.94
CA VAL A 370 19.35 -6.65 -8.51
C VAL A 370 20.35 -7.61 -7.89
N ASN A 371 20.65 -8.67 -8.62
CA ASN A 371 21.63 -9.68 -8.22
C ASN A 371 23.02 -9.26 -8.73
N VAL A 372 24.02 -9.30 -7.85
CA VAL A 372 25.44 -9.08 -8.18
C VAL A 372 26.26 -10.21 -7.57
N THR A 373 27.04 -10.89 -8.40
CA THR A 373 28.09 -11.82 -7.95
C THR A 373 29.26 -10.98 -7.45
N ILE A 374 29.71 -11.22 -6.23
CA ILE A 374 30.87 -10.54 -5.64
C ILE A 374 31.98 -11.58 -5.42
N SER A 375 33.15 -11.31 -5.99
CA SER A 375 34.33 -12.18 -5.96
C SER A 375 35.62 -11.36 -5.85
N ALA A 376 36.74 -12.02 -5.56
CA ALA A 376 38.05 -11.39 -5.68
C ALA A 376 38.33 -11.16 -7.18
N ASN A 377 39.09 -10.12 -7.52
CA ASN A 377 39.56 -9.96 -8.89
C ASN A 377 40.76 -10.89 -9.17
N ASP A 378 40.89 -11.34 -10.41
CA ASP A 378 41.92 -12.28 -10.89
C ASP A 378 41.98 -13.60 -10.09
N ASP A 379 43.14 -14.27 -10.06
CA ASP A 379 43.35 -15.57 -9.39
C ASP A 379 43.52 -15.47 -7.84
N ASP A 380 43.14 -14.34 -7.21
CA ASP A 380 43.22 -14.19 -5.74
C ASP A 380 41.98 -14.82 -5.05
N ASP A 381 42.13 -15.27 -3.80
CA ASP A 381 41.17 -16.15 -3.11
C ASP A 381 40.79 -15.63 -1.71
N PHE A 382 40.89 -14.31 -1.49
CA PHE A 382 40.69 -13.69 -0.18
C PHE A 382 39.23 -13.50 0.25
N ILE A 383 38.29 -13.54 -0.70
CA ILE A 383 36.83 -13.59 -0.46
C ILE A 383 36.21 -14.80 -1.14
N LYS A 384 35.02 -15.20 -0.67
CA LYS A 384 34.23 -16.27 -1.26
C LYS A 384 33.34 -15.66 -2.35
N GLU A 385 33.46 -16.18 -3.58
CA GLU A 385 32.50 -15.87 -4.64
C GLU A 385 31.09 -16.24 -4.20
N LYS A 386 30.17 -15.27 -4.29
CA LYS A 386 28.77 -15.45 -3.90
C LYS A 386 27.88 -14.40 -4.56
N ASP A 387 26.65 -14.81 -4.89
CA ASP A 387 25.59 -13.91 -5.34
C ASP A 387 24.92 -13.20 -4.16
N TYR A 388 24.72 -11.89 -4.33
CA TYR A 388 24.03 -11.03 -3.39
C TYR A 388 22.92 -10.25 -4.09
N VAL A 389 21.76 -10.16 -3.46
CA VAL A 389 20.75 -9.18 -3.87
C VAL A 389 21.12 -7.83 -3.26
N VAL A 390 21.63 -6.93 -4.09
CA VAL A 390 22.14 -5.61 -3.68
C VAL A 390 21.10 -4.49 -3.81
N GLY A 391 19.88 -4.80 -4.23
CA GLY A 391 18.79 -3.84 -4.34
C GLY A 391 17.59 -4.45 -5.06
N VAL A 392 16.54 -3.66 -5.26
CA VAL A 392 15.34 -4.07 -6.01
C VAL A 392 14.94 -2.95 -6.96
N VAL A 393 14.88 -3.22 -8.26
CA VAL A 393 14.32 -2.28 -9.25
C VAL A 393 12.81 -2.22 -9.08
N LYS A 394 12.29 -0.99 -9.00
CA LYS A 394 10.87 -0.66 -8.94
C LYS A 394 10.58 0.55 -9.84
N GLU A 395 9.38 0.63 -10.36
CA GLU A 395 8.84 1.85 -10.98
C GLU A 395 8.84 2.99 -9.94
N TYR A 396 9.15 4.23 -10.34
CA TYR A 396 9.01 5.39 -9.45
C TYR A 396 7.54 5.84 -9.47
N GLY A 397 7.09 6.55 -8.43
CA GLY A 397 5.67 6.88 -8.25
C GLY A 397 5.04 6.16 -7.06
N ILE A 398 3.71 6.07 -7.06
CA ILE A 398 2.91 5.65 -5.90
C ILE A 398 2.15 4.36 -6.21
N SER A 399 2.11 3.40 -5.28
CA SER A 399 1.17 2.28 -5.34
C SER A 399 0.00 2.47 -4.38
N MET A 400 -1.17 1.96 -4.75
CA MET A 400 -2.33 1.92 -3.86
C MET A 400 -2.67 0.48 -3.47
N THR A 401 -2.72 0.20 -2.16
CA THR A 401 -3.15 -1.08 -1.60
C THR A 401 -4.38 -0.89 -0.72
N CYS A 402 -5.29 -1.88 -0.70
CA CYS A 402 -6.59 -1.73 -0.05
C CYS A 402 -6.87 -2.89 0.90
N GLU A 403 -7.42 -2.59 2.09
CA GLU A 403 -7.85 -3.65 3.01
C GLU A 403 -8.99 -4.46 2.37
N LYS A 404 -9.21 -5.68 2.88
CA LYS A 404 -10.24 -6.59 2.37
C LYS A 404 -11.59 -5.85 2.24
N PRO A 405 -12.25 -5.90 1.07
CA PRO A 405 -13.43 -5.09 0.81
C PRO A 405 -14.56 -5.39 1.82
N ALA A 406 -15.24 -4.32 2.24
CA ALA A 406 -16.44 -4.42 3.06
C ALA A 406 -17.63 -4.92 2.23
N THR A 407 -18.70 -5.39 2.87
CA THR A 407 -19.96 -5.71 2.17
C THR A 407 -21.02 -4.69 2.55
N ILE A 408 -21.30 -3.75 1.65
CA ILE A 408 -22.30 -2.68 1.85
C ILE A 408 -23.69 -3.25 1.51
N LYS A 409 -24.66 -3.03 2.41
CA LYS A 409 -26.08 -3.16 2.06
C LYS A 409 -26.52 -1.82 1.45
N ALA A 410 -26.95 -1.82 0.20
CA ALA A 410 -27.36 -0.61 -0.51
C ALA A 410 -28.57 0.08 0.20
N GLY A 411 -28.65 1.41 0.12
CA GLY A 411 -29.67 2.24 0.80
C GLY A 411 -29.47 2.42 2.31
N ARG A 412 -28.41 1.86 2.91
CA ARG A 412 -28.15 1.88 4.37
C ARG A 412 -27.09 2.91 4.76
N SER A 413 -27.45 4.19 4.67
CA SER A 413 -26.55 5.34 4.88
C SER A 413 -26.26 5.68 6.34
N ALA A 414 -27.17 5.43 7.28
CA ALA A 414 -27.10 6.02 8.63
C ALA A 414 -26.02 5.40 9.55
N ILE A 415 -25.36 4.32 9.15
CA ILE A 415 -24.49 3.52 10.03
C ILE A 415 -23.01 3.90 9.85
N VAL A 416 -22.68 5.15 10.24
CA VAL A 416 -21.40 5.90 10.05
C VAL A 416 -20.08 5.20 10.46
N ASN A 417 -20.10 3.97 10.98
CA ASN A 417 -18.88 3.21 11.31
C ASN A 417 -18.97 1.71 10.94
N LYS A 418 -20.01 1.27 10.23
CA LYS A 418 -20.20 -0.15 9.84
C LYS A 418 -19.56 -0.47 8.49
N TYR A 419 -19.55 0.50 7.59
CA TYR A 419 -19.02 0.40 6.25
C TYR A 419 -17.95 1.46 6.06
N SER A 420 -16.68 1.05 6.08
CA SER A 420 -15.54 1.94 5.89
C SER A 420 -14.62 1.37 4.81
N ALA A 421 -14.44 2.12 3.74
CA ALA A 421 -13.37 1.92 2.79
C ALA A 421 -12.05 2.23 3.49
N LYS A 422 -11.03 1.41 3.22
CA LYS A 422 -9.69 1.60 3.76
C LYS A 422 -8.65 1.25 2.71
N PHE A 423 -7.74 2.16 2.49
CA PHE A 423 -6.70 2.05 1.48
C PHE A 423 -5.44 2.80 1.93
N VAL A 424 -4.34 2.53 1.27
CA VAL A 424 -3.02 3.02 1.59
C VAL A 424 -2.36 3.41 0.29
N LEU A 425 -1.93 4.66 0.19
CA LEU A 425 -0.93 5.08 -0.80
C LEU A 425 0.45 4.86 -0.18
N GLU A 426 1.36 4.22 -0.90
CA GLU A 426 2.76 4.01 -0.48
C GLU A 426 3.69 4.38 -1.63
N GLU A 427 4.77 5.10 -1.34
CA GLU A 427 5.81 5.39 -2.32
C GLU A 427 6.49 4.12 -2.82
N ASN A 428 6.60 3.93 -4.14
CA ASN A 428 7.33 2.78 -4.72
C ASN A 428 8.84 2.93 -4.53
N VAL A 429 9.35 4.16 -4.67
CA VAL A 429 10.71 4.62 -4.37
C VAL A 429 10.61 5.91 -3.54
N LYS A 430 11.54 6.13 -2.61
CA LYS A 430 11.56 7.34 -1.77
C LYS A 430 11.45 8.64 -2.59
N ASP A 431 10.76 9.65 -2.04
CA ASP A 431 10.54 10.97 -2.62
C ASP A 431 9.73 10.92 -3.95
N SER A 432 8.88 9.90 -4.11
CA SER A 432 7.90 9.78 -5.21
C SER A 432 6.62 10.57 -4.95
N LEU A 433 6.24 10.77 -3.69
CA LEU A 433 5.06 11.54 -3.31
C LEU A 433 5.42 13.03 -3.29
N VAL A 434 5.16 13.74 -4.39
CA VAL A 434 5.65 15.11 -4.53
C VAL A 434 4.82 16.10 -3.71
N ASP A 435 5.49 16.78 -2.77
CA ASP A 435 5.00 17.93 -1.99
C ASP A 435 4.23 18.98 -2.84
N ASP A 436 3.34 19.73 -2.18
CA ASP A 436 2.52 20.81 -2.76
C ASP A 436 1.66 20.39 -3.98
N ARG A 437 1.44 19.09 -4.19
CA ARG A 437 0.55 18.56 -5.23
C ARG A 437 -0.71 17.94 -4.62
N ALA A 438 -1.86 18.37 -5.15
CA ALA A 438 -3.15 17.85 -4.74
C ALA A 438 -3.43 16.44 -5.27
N ILE A 439 -4.05 15.60 -4.45
CA ILE A 439 -4.62 14.30 -4.81
C ILE A 439 -6.14 14.37 -4.66
N THR A 440 -6.86 13.93 -5.68
CA THR A 440 -8.33 13.75 -5.61
C THR A 440 -8.65 12.29 -5.39
N PHE A 441 -9.57 12.03 -4.46
CA PHE A 441 -10.14 10.72 -4.18
C PHE A 441 -11.61 10.73 -4.58
N THR A 442 -12.00 9.87 -5.50
CA THR A 442 -13.41 9.69 -5.93
C THR A 442 -13.90 8.28 -5.64
N LEU A 443 -15.22 8.13 -5.49
CA LEU A 443 -15.91 6.87 -5.23
C LEU A 443 -16.77 6.50 -6.44
N GLU A 444 -16.41 5.42 -7.13
CA GLU A 444 -17.29 4.81 -8.12
C GLU A 444 -18.40 4.03 -7.40
N ASN A 445 -19.65 4.17 -7.84
CA ASN A 445 -20.85 3.49 -7.30
C ASN A 445 -21.12 3.67 -5.78
N GLY A 446 -20.46 4.63 -5.13
CA GLY A 446 -20.62 4.90 -3.69
C GLY A 446 -20.50 6.38 -3.34
N TYR A 447 -20.79 6.71 -2.07
CA TYR A 447 -20.70 8.06 -1.53
C TYR A 447 -20.28 8.04 -0.06
N ILE A 448 -19.82 9.19 0.44
CA ILE A 448 -19.28 9.36 1.80
C ILE A 448 -20.41 9.58 2.80
N ILE A 449 -20.52 8.67 3.78
CA ILE A 449 -21.51 8.78 4.86
C ILE A 449 -21.18 9.96 5.79
N GLY A 450 -22.18 10.76 6.16
CA GLY A 450 -22.06 11.77 7.21
C GLY A 450 -21.44 13.09 6.74
N ALA A 451 -20.93 13.14 5.51
CA ALA A 451 -21.04 14.35 4.73
C ALA A 451 -22.55 14.53 4.44
N LEU A 452 -23.11 15.73 4.68
CA LEU A 452 -24.57 15.93 4.60
C LEU A 452 -25.13 15.34 3.30
N ASP A 453 -26.21 14.57 3.37
CA ASP A 453 -27.13 14.43 2.24
C ASP A 453 -27.73 15.81 1.97
N ILE A 454 -27.33 16.44 0.86
CA ILE A 454 -27.67 17.85 0.62
C ILE A 454 -29.10 17.98 0.09
N VAL A 455 -30.04 18.03 1.04
CA VAL A 455 -31.44 18.35 0.81
C VAL A 455 -31.57 19.75 0.16
N GLY A 456 -31.78 19.79 -1.15
CA GLY A 456 -32.16 20.98 -1.92
C GLY A 456 -31.48 21.19 -3.28
N ALA A 457 -30.58 20.30 -3.72
CA ALA A 457 -29.96 20.38 -5.04
C ALA A 457 -30.99 20.28 -6.20
N THR A 458 -30.83 21.14 -7.21
CA THR A 458 -31.45 21.04 -8.53
C THR A 458 -30.42 20.53 -9.55
N ASP A 459 -30.85 19.93 -10.67
CA ASP A 459 -30.00 19.19 -11.64
C ASP A 459 -28.82 19.97 -12.26
N ASP A 460 -28.81 21.30 -12.18
CA ASP A 460 -27.67 22.12 -12.61
C ASP A 460 -26.45 21.88 -11.71
N HIS A 461 -25.37 21.34 -12.30
CA HIS A 461 -24.14 20.92 -11.61
C HIS A 461 -23.67 21.90 -10.52
N ILE A 462 -23.63 21.42 -9.26
CA ILE A 462 -23.04 22.12 -8.10
C ILE A 462 -21.51 22.15 -8.23
N SER A 463 -21.04 22.97 -9.16
CA SER A 463 -19.63 23.11 -9.58
C SER A 463 -19.01 24.44 -9.13
N ALA A 464 -19.83 25.40 -8.69
CA ALA A 464 -19.39 26.72 -8.27
C ALA A 464 -19.17 26.79 -6.75
N LYS A 465 -17.96 27.23 -6.32
CA LYS A 465 -17.63 27.48 -4.90
C LYS A 465 -18.55 28.52 -4.21
N SER A 466 -19.35 29.26 -4.97
CA SER A 466 -20.37 30.20 -4.49
C SER A 466 -21.67 29.55 -4.04
N ASP A 467 -21.89 28.26 -4.31
CA ASP A 467 -23.13 27.57 -3.95
C ASP A 467 -23.19 27.26 -2.45
N ALA A 468 -24.34 27.53 -1.82
CA ALA A 468 -24.59 27.20 -0.42
C ALA A 468 -24.55 25.69 -0.17
N TYR A 469 -24.90 24.86 -1.16
CA TYR A 469 -24.89 23.41 -1.12
C TYR A 469 -23.47 22.85 -1.17
N TYR A 470 -22.63 23.31 -2.12
CA TYR A 470 -21.20 22.99 -2.16
C TYR A 470 -20.53 23.27 -0.81
N ASN A 471 -20.78 24.45 -0.24
CA ASN A 471 -20.22 24.87 1.03
C ASN A 471 -20.70 24.01 2.22
N ARG A 472 -21.88 23.37 2.15
CA ARG A 472 -22.31 22.38 3.15
C ARG A 472 -21.54 21.06 3.03
N ALA A 473 -21.41 20.49 1.84
CA ALA A 473 -20.61 19.29 1.61
C ALA A 473 -19.15 19.49 2.05
N PHE A 474 -18.54 20.59 1.63
CA PHE A 474 -17.17 20.94 1.96
C PHE A 474 -16.95 21.05 3.48
N ASN A 475 -17.84 21.74 4.20
CA ASN A 475 -17.76 21.84 5.65
C ASN A 475 -18.03 20.50 6.35
N ALA A 476 -18.88 19.64 5.81
CA ALA A 476 -19.17 18.33 6.38
C ALA A 476 -17.98 17.37 6.22
N VAL A 477 -17.35 17.28 5.03
CA VAL A 477 -16.10 16.53 4.83
C VAL A 477 -14.98 17.09 5.73
N LYS A 478 -14.86 18.42 5.82
CA LYS A 478 -13.91 19.08 6.73
C LYS A 478 -14.16 18.73 8.20
N GLN A 479 -15.41 18.47 8.59
CA GLN A 479 -15.75 18.01 9.94
C GLN A 479 -15.46 16.52 10.12
N LEU A 480 -15.74 15.66 9.14
CA LEU A 480 -15.35 14.25 9.16
C LEU A 480 -13.84 14.05 9.30
N LEU A 481 -13.02 14.88 8.64
CA LEU A 481 -11.55 14.87 8.80
C LEU A 481 -11.13 15.25 10.24
N LYS A 482 -11.74 16.31 10.81
CA LYS A 482 -11.46 16.75 12.20
C LYS A 482 -11.86 15.73 13.26
N ASP A 483 -12.99 15.04 13.05
CA ASP A 483 -13.53 14.07 14.00
C ASP A 483 -12.90 12.67 13.84
N GLU A 484 -11.83 12.56 13.04
CA GLU A 484 -11.19 11.31 12.62
C GLU A 484 -12.21 10.28 12.08
N LYS A 485 -13.25 10.73 11.37
CA LYS A 485 -14.18 9.86 10.65
C LYS A 485 -13.66 9.53 9.27
N ILE A 486 -13.09 10.52 8.59
CA ILE A 486 -12.08 10.28 7.58
C ILE A 486 -10.73 10.32 8.30
N LYS A 487 -9.98 9.23 8.24
CA LYS A 487 -8.64 9.14 8.87
C LYS A 487 -7.59 9.17 7.78
N CYS A 488 -6.73 10.17 7.78
CA CYS A 488 -5.48 10.17 7.04
C CYS A 488 -4.35 9.97 8.06
N LYS A 489 -3.64 8.85 7.98
CA LYS A 489 -2.47 8.56 8.80
C LYS A 489 -1.27 8.32 7.90
N GLY A 490 -0.28 9.18 8.01
CA GLY A 490 1.06 8.93 7.51
C GLY A 490 2.06 9.49 8.51
N ASP A 491 3.32 9.51 8.10
CA ASP A 491 4.35 10.26 8.80
C ASP A 491 4.13 11.77 8.61
N ALA A 492 3.63 12.18 7.44
CA ALA A 492 3.01 13.50 7.19
C ALA A 492 1.88 13.83 8.19
N LYS A 493 1.91 15.05 8.77
CA LYS A 493 0.99 15.50 9.83
C LYS A 493 0.06 16.64 9.44
N LYS A 494 0.09 17.08 8.18
CA LYS A 494 -0.77 18.13 7.67
C LYS A 494 -1.36 17.71 6.33
N TYR A 495 -2.57 18.20 6.10
CA TYR A 495 -3.29 18.11 4.84
C TYR A 495 -4.39 19.18 4.86
N THR A 496 -4.64 19.81 3.72
CA THR A 496 -5.69 20.80 3.52
C THR A 496 -6.76 20.24 2.60
N LEU A 497 -8.03 20.23 3.04
CA LEU A 497 -9.14 19.94 2.14
C LEU A 497 -9.30 21.10 1.13
N LYS A 498 -9.11 20.81 -0.16
CA LYS A 498 -9.11 21.78 -1.27
C LYS A 498 -10.46 21.88 -1.98
N SER A 499 -11.10 20.73 -2.19
CA SER A 499 -12.38 20.59 -2.88
C SER A 499 -13.14 19.33 -2.45
N VAL A 500 -14.43 19.31 -2.77
CA VAL A 500 -15.30 18.12 -2.69
C VAL A 500 -16.04 17.95 -4.01
N GLU A 501 -16.42 16.73 -4.33
CA GLU A 501 -17.22 16.39 -5.50
C GLU A 501 -18.58 15.84 -5.05
N VAL A 502 -19.65 16.30 -5.69
CA VAL A 502 -21.05 16.06 -5.29
C VAL A 502 -21.85 15.64 -6.51
N ASN A 503 -22.59 14.53 -6.41
CA ASN A 503 -23.43 14.03 -7.50
C ASN A 503 -24.79 14.78 -7.58
N ALA A 504 -25.60 14.47 -8.59
CA ALA A 504 -26.92 15.09 -8.79
C ALA A 504 -27.91 14.87 -7.62
N LYS A 505 -27.73 13.82 -6.81
CA LYS A 505 -28.52 13.56 -5.59
C LYS A 505 -28.05 14.40 -4.38
N GLY A 506 -27.03 15.24 -4.53
CA GLY A 506 -26.45 16.01 -3.43
C GLY A 506 -25.52 15.20 -2.51
N GLN A 507 -25.10 13.99 -2.92
CA GLN A 507 -24.23 13.11 -2.14
C GLN A 507 -22.77 13.37 -2.48
N VAL A 508 -21.89 13.38 -1.46
CA VAL A 508 -20.44 13.55 -1.67
C VAL A 508 -19.83 12.27 -2.22
N ILE A 509 -19.34 12.31 -3.46
CA ILE A 509 -18.68 11.19 -4.13
C ILE A 509 -17.16 11.32 -4.14
N GLY A 510 -16.59 12.48 -3.79
CA GLY A 510 -15.15 12.65 -3.75
C GLY A 510 -14.65 13.86 -2.97
N PHE A 511 -13.33 13.91 -2.75
CA PHE A 511 -12.64 15.05 -2.16
C PHE A 511 -11.19 15.17 -2.62
N THR A 512 -10.68 16.40 -2.62
CA THR A 512 -9.29 16.71 -2.96
C THR A 512 -8.54 17.16 -1.72
N LEU A 513 -7.42 16.50 -1.42
CA LEU A 513 -6.45 16.94 -0.42
C LEU A 513 -5.29 17.67 -1.11
N ASP A 514 -4.65 18.57 -0.38
CA ASP A 514 -3.51 19.41 -0.77
C ASP A 514 -2.60 19.57 0.47
N ASP A 515 -1.45 20.23 0.34
CA ASP A 515 -0.52 20.52 1.46
C ASP A 515 -0.20 19.26 2.31
N LEU A 516 0.17 18.14 1.67
CA LEU A 516 0.53 16.86 2.31
C LEU A 516 1.91 16.93 2.99
N GLU A 517 2.11 17.90 3.89
CA GLU A 517 3.39 18.23 4.52
C GLU A 517 3.91 17.08 5.44
N GLU A 518 5.09 16.55 5.08
CA GLU A 518 5.86 15.53 5.82
C GLU A 518 6.08 15.82 7.32
N VAL A 519 6.25 14.74 8.10
CA VAL A 519 7.29 14.72 9.14
C VAL A 519 8.39 13.79 8.65
N LYS A 520 9.46 14.38 8.11
CA LYS A 520 10.61 13.68 7.54
C LYS A 520 11.08 12.50 8.40
N VAL A 521 10.85 11.30 7.90
CA VAL A 521 11.54 10.07 8.33
C VAL A 521 12.59 9.72 7.27
N SER A 522 13.50 8.79 7.56
CA SER A 522 14.57 8.43 6.62
C SER A 522 14.11 7.66 5.38
N ASP A 523 12.88 7.13 5.41
CA ASP A 523 12.46 6.00 4.57
C ASP A 523 11.42 6.44 3.51
N LYS A 524 10.56 5.50 3.06
CA LYS A 524 9.45 5.72 2.12
C LYS A 524 8.22 6.27 2.85
N ASP A 525 7.52 7.20 2.22
CA ASP A 525 6.29 7.76 2.75
C ASP A 525 5.04 6.88 2.49
N LYS A 526 4.08 6.96 3.41
CA LYS A 526 2.85 6.16 3.42
C LYS A 526 1.66 6.98 3.93
N LEU A 527 0.54 6.91 3.24
CA LEU A 527 -0.72 7.57 3.60
C LEU A 527 -1.87 6.56 3.68
N GLU A 528 -2.20 6.10 4.88
CA GLU A 528 -3.41 5.31 5.17
C GLU A 528 -4.64 6.22 5.18
N ILE A 529 -5.66 5.90 4.37
CA ILE A 529 -6.93 6.61 4.31
C ILE A 529 -8.07 5.66 4.68
N THR A 530 -8.92 6.10 5.62
CA THR A 530 -10.20 5.45 5.96
C THR A 530 -11.35 6.40 5.62
N ILE A 531 -12.37 5.97 4.89
CA ILE A 531 -13.56 6.75 4.53
C ILE A 531 -14.83 5.94 4.88
N PRO A 532 -15.85 6.51 5.57
CA PRO A 532 -17.13 5.83 5.76
C PRO A 532 -17.96 5.90 4.47
N VAL A 533 -18.40 4.75 3.96
CA VAL A 533 -18.97 4.63 2.59
C VAL A 533 -20.33 3.95 2.56
N ALA A 534 -21.23 4.46 1.73
CA ALA A 534 -22.53 3.87 1.41
C ALA A 534 -22.71 3.75 -0.12
N ALA A 535 -23.74 3.02 -0.53
CA ALA A 535 -24.14 2.84 -1.92
C ALA A 535 -25.65 3.04 -2.05
N SER A 536 -26.10 3.55 -3.20
CA SER A 536 -27.52 3.81 -3.46
C SER A 536 -28.38 2.55 -3.43
N LEU A 537 -29.67 2.66 -3.09
CA LEU A 537 -30.63 1.57 -2.91
C LEU A 537 -30.69 0.57 -4.08
N GLN A 538 -30.56 1.07 -5.30
CA GLN A 538 -30.56 0.28 -6.54
C GLN A 538 -29.16 0.01 -7.11
N ALA A 539 -28.09 0.47 -6.42
CA ALA A 539 -26.72 0.22 -6.84
C ALA A 539 -26.37 -1.27 -6.71
N THR A 540 -25.52 -1.75 -7.63
CA THR A 540 -25.05 -3.14 -7.68
C THR A 540 -23.57 -3.17 -8.07
N GLY A 541 -22.92 -4.33 -7.92
CA GLY A 541 -21.50 -4.48 -8.24
C GLY A 541 -20.61 -4.13 -7.06
N GLU A 542 -19.70 -3.17 -7.24
CA GLU A 542 -18.67 -2.83 -6.28
C GLU A 542 -18.44 -1.32 -6.18
N VAL A 543 -18.04 -0.86 -4.99
CA VAL A 543 -17.50 0.49 -4.76
C VAL A 543 -15.99 0.43 -4.98
N LYS A 544 -15.49 1.31 -5.84
CA LYS A 544 -14.05 1.56 -5.97
C LYS A 544 -13.69 2.94 -5.42
N VAL A 545 -12.48 3.04 -4.87
CA VAL A 545 -11.80 4.32 -4.73
C VAL A 545 -10.88 4.50 -5.93
N VAL A 546 -10.92 5.68 -6.55
CA VAL A 546 -9.92 6.14 -7.50
C VAL A 546 -9.18 7.30 -6.86
N ALA A 547 -7.85 7.21 -6.78
CA ALA A 547 -6.96 8.31 -6.44
C ALA A 547 -6.35 8.83 -7.75
N SER A 548 -6.49 10.12 -8.03
CA SER A 548 -5.99 10.75 -9.24
C SER A 548 -5.29 12.08 -8.98
N GLY A 549 -4.36 12.41 -9.88
CA GLY A 549 -3.71 13.72 -9.94
C GLY A 549 -2.20 13.64 -10.08
N ARG A 550 -1.60 14.77 -10.48
CA ARG A 550 -0.16 14.90 -10.77
C ARG A 550 0.77 14.67 -9.57
N ALA A 551 0.27 14.39 -8.37
CA ALA A 551 1.07 13.96 -7.22
C ALA A 551 1.44 12.46 -7.28
N LEU A 552 0.69 11.67 -8.05
CA LEU A 552 0.88 10.22 -8.18
C LEU A 552 1.87 9.85 -9.29
N ALA A 553 1.86 10.65 -10.37
CA ALA A 553 2.51 10.33 -11.64
C ALA A 553 3.98 10.76 -11.77
N GLU A 554 4.75 9.93 -12.48
CA GLU A 554 6.01 10.34 -13.11
C GLU A 554 5.82 11.48 -14.12
N MET A 555 6.79 12.40 -14.16
CA MET A 555 7.03 13.39 -15.22
C MET A 555 5.87 14.34 -15.65
N GLY A 556 4.69 14.27 -15.02
CA GLY A 556 3.62 15.25 -15.17
C GLY A 556 2.44 14.84 -16.06
N GLU A 557 2.30 13.56 -16.40
CA GLU A 557 1.01 13.03 -16.88
C GLU A 557 0.01 12.89 -15.70
N GLU A 558 -1.25 12.54 -15.97
CA GLU A 558 -2.23 12.24 -14.91
C GLU A 558 -2.37 10.72 -14.78
N GLU A 559 -1.96 10.20 -13.61
CA GLU A 559 -2.10 8.79 -13.26
C GLU A 559 -3.34 8.60 -12.36
N GLU A 560 -4.04 7.47 -12.58
CA GLU A 560 -5.18 7.04 -11.80
C GLU A 560 -4.90 5.69 -11.14
N LEU A 561 -4.76 5.69 -9.82
CA LEU A 561 -4.67 4.47 -9.02
C LEU A 561 -6.08 4.12 -8.57
N SER A 562 -6.55 2.90 -8.87
CA SER A 562 -7.89 2.45 -8.45
C SER A 562 -7.87 1.13 -7.69
N CYS A 563 -8.79 0.97 -6.75
CA CYS A 563 -9.01 -0.30 -6.08
C CYS A 563 -10.45 -0.50 -5.64
N LYS A 564 -10.85 -1.77 -5.52
CA LYS A 564 -12.10 -2.19 -4.90
C LYS A 564 -12.03 -2.03 -3.38
N VAL A 565 -13.00 -1.31 -2.81
CA VAL A 565 -13.11 -1.11 -1.35
C VAL A 565 -14.37 -1.72 -0.73
N ALA A 566 -15.40 -2.02 -1.53
CA ALA A 566 -16.56 -2.78 -1.06
C ALA A 566 -17.30 -3.54 -2.17
N ASP A 567 -17.94 -4.65 -1.80
CA ASP A 567 -19.01 -5.29 -2.56
C ASP A 567 -20.36 -4.66 -2.21
N ILE A 568 -21.23 -4.44 -3.20
CA ILE A 568 -22.57 -3.86 -3.03
C ILE A 568 -23.61 -4.98 -3.12
N VAL A 569 -24.38 -5.15 -2.03
CA VAL A 569 -25.55 -6.02 -1.99
C VAL A 569 -26.80 -5.14 -2.03
N SER A 570 -27.52 -5.16 -3.16
CA SER A 570 -28.88 -4.61 -3.24
C SER A 570 -29.74 -5.30 -2.16
N PRO A 571 -30.51 -4.57 -1.33
CA PRO A 571 -31.35 -5.19 -0.31
C PRO A 571 -32.58 -5.89 -0.92
N ILE A 572 -33.02 -5.48 -2.12
CA ILE A 572 -34.23 -5.98 -2.76
C ILE A 572 -34.04 -6.28 -4.26
N THR A 573 -34.93 -7.11 -4.79
CA THR A 573 -35.27 -7.18 -6.21
C THR A 573 -36.77 -6.91 -6.39
N VAL A 574 -37.15 -6.32 -7.53
CA VAL A 574 -38.54 -5.99 -7.84
C VAL A 574 -38.93 -6.65 -9.15
N ASP A 575 -39.82 -7.63 -9.11
CA ASP A 575 -40.46 -8.18 -10.30
C ASP A 575 -41.78 -7.46 -10.55
N VAL A 576 -42.09 -7.14 -11.81
CA VAL A 576 -43.33 -6.43 -12.17
C VAL A 576 -44.05 -7.03 -13.37
N GLU A 577 -45.38 -6.91 -13.35
CA GLU A 577 -46.22 -6.92 -14.55
C GLU A 577 -46.68 -5.47 -14.74
N ALA A 578 -46.41 -4.88 -15.91
CA ALA A 578 -46.64 -3.45 -16.15
C ALA A 578 -48.12 -3.07 -16.10
N ALA A 579 -48.40 -1.86 -15.62
CA ALA A 579 -49.73 -1.27 -15.59
C ALA A 579 -50.07 -0.64 -16.95
N GLU A 580 -50.71 -1.42 -17.83
CA GLU A 580 -51.25 -0.91 -19.10
C GLU A 580 -52.55 -0.14 -18.86
N LEU A 581 -52.51 1.16 -19.15
CA LEU A 581 -53.58 2.13 -18.89
C LEU A 581 -54.02 2.82 -20.18
N LYS A 582 -55.25 3.33 -20.16
CA LYS A 582 -55.76 4.34 -21.08
C LYS A 582 -55.78 5.71 -20.44
N VAL A 583 -55.71 6.75 -21.26
CA VAL A 583 -55.80 8.15 -20.85
C VAL A 583 -57.23 8.54 -20.47
N GLY A 584 -57.40 9.45 -19.50
CA GLY A 584 -58.70 9.98 -19.10
C GLY A 584 -59.70 8.98 -18.49
N LEU A 585 -59.25 7.79 -18.08
CA LEU A 585 -60.10 6.75 -17.48
C LEU A 585 -59.79 6.54 -15.99
N GLN A 586 -60.86 6.27 -15.23
CA GLN A 586 -60.82 6.00 -13.80
C GLN A 586 -60.94 4.49 -13.51
N THR A 587 -60.42 4.06 -12.35
CA THR A 587 -60.59 2.69 -11.83
C THR A 587 -60.13 1.60 -12.81
N GLN A 588 -58.93 1.77 -13.36
CA GLN A 588 -58.30 0.82 -14.27
C GLN A 588 -57.49 -0.20 -13.48
N ASP A 589 -58.06 -1.39 -13.24
CA ASP A 589 -57.42 -2.51 -12.55
C ASP A 589 -56.34 -3.17 -13.44
N THR A 590 -55.06 -2.91 -13.16
CA THR A 590 -53.92 -3.38 -13.98
C THR A 590 -52.59 -3.31 -13.22
N GLY A 591 -51.61 -4.09 -13.66
CA GLY A 591 -50.27 -4.15 -13.11
C GLY A 591 -50.15 -4.89 -11.77
N LYS A 592 -48.92 -5.29 -11.46
CA LYS A 592 -48.56 -6.06 -10.25
C LYS A 592 -47.09 -5.84 -9.93
N ILE A 593 -46.77 -5.83 -8.63
CA ILE A 593 -45.41 -5.61 -8.12
C ILE A 593 -45.10 -6.68 -7.08
N VAL A 594 -43.93 -7.31 -7.17
CA VAL A 594 -43.42 -8.25 -6.17
C VAL A 594 -42.04 -7.79 -5.73
N ILE A 595 -41.97 -7.21 -4.53
CA ILE A 595 -40.72 -6.77 -3.90
C ILE A 595 -40.19 -7.96 -3.08
N LYS A 596 -38.99 -8.44 -3.38
CA LYS A 596 -38.34 -9.55 -2.68
C LYS A 596 -37.09 -9.05 -1.97
N GLU A 597 -36.80 -9.59 -0.80
CA GLU A 597 -35.47 -9.43 -0.20
C GLU A 597 -34.43 -10.30 -0.93
N THR A 598 -33.19 -9.81 -1.02
CA THR A 598 -32.06 -10.60 -1.56
C THR A 598 -31.45 -11.56 -0.55
N ASP A 599 -31.64 -11.29 0.75
CA ASP A 599 -31.23 -12.07 1.91
C ASP A 599 -32.18 -11.73 3.06
N LYS A 600 -32.18 -12.47 4.16
CA LYS A 600 -33.00 -12.14 5.35
C LYS A 600 -32.60 -10.80 5.97
N ASP A 601 -33.52 -10.21 6.74
CA ASP A 601 -33.31 -8.93 7.45
C ASP A 601 -32.79 -7.82 6.52
N MET A 602 -33.36 -7.70 5.32
CA MET A 602 -33.10 -6.60 4.36
C MET A 602 -34.20 -5.53 4.41
N PHE A 603 -35.46 -5.93 4.60
CA PHE A 603 -36.51 -5.01 5.04
C PHE A 603 -36.35 -4.69 6.53
N THR A 604 -36.35 -3.40 6.85
CA THR A 604 -36.45 -2.90 8.22
C THR A 604 -37.91 -2.69 8.62
N LYS A 605 -38.17 -2.64 9.94
CA LYS A 605 -39.46 -2.12 10.42
C LYS A 605 -39.57 -0.65 10.01
N GLY A 606 -40.62 -0.30 9.28
CA GLY A 606 -40.79 1.01 8.67
C GLY A 606 -41.88 1.00 7.60
N THR A 607 -41.77 1.92 6.66
CA THR A 607 -42.73 2.13 5.56
C THR A 607 -42.04 1.89 4.23
N ILE A 608 -42.71 1.20 3.31
CA ILE A 608 -42.41 1.24 1.88
C ILE A 608 -43.39 2.24 1.25
N VAL A 609 -42.89 3.14 0.42
CA VAL A 609 -43.67 4.15 -0.30
C VAL A 609 -43.54 3.91 -1.80
N LEU A 610 -44.67 3.81 -2.50
CA LEU A 610 -44.78 3.69 -3.97
C LEU A 610 -45.38 4.98 -4.53
N TYR A 611 -44.93 5.40 -5.72
CA TYR A 611 -45.21 6.74 -6.21
C TYR A 611 -45.23 6.92 -7.73
N THR A 612 -46.21 7.70 -8.21
CA THR A 612 -46.58 7.85 -9.63
C THR A 612 -46.13 9.16 -10.33
N GLY A 613 -45.33 10.01 -9.68
CA GLY A 613 -44.80 11.26 -10.27
C GLY A 613 -45.66 12.52 -10.05
N GLU A 614 -45.07 13.72 -10.01
CA GLU A 614 -45.81 14.99 -9.87
C GLU A 614 -46.35 15.49 -11.22
N THR A 615 -45.55 15.36 -12.28
CA THR A 615 -45.72 16.00 -13.59
C THR A 615 -47.08 15.78 -14.25
N TYR A 616 -47.64 14.57 -14.15
CA TYR A 616 -48.89 14.18 -14.80
C TYR A 616 -49.88 13.62 -13.78
N ASP A 617 -51.19 13.72 -14.04
CA ASP A 617 -52.22 13.26 -13.11
C ASP A 617 -52.50 11.75 -13.21
N ILE A 618 -51.46 10.95 -12.92
CA ILE A 618 -51.55 9.51 -12.70
C ILE A 618 -51.68 9.27 -11.20
N ARG A 619 -52.76 8.62 -10.77
CA ARG A 619 -53.09 8.40 -9.35
C ARG A 619 -53.50 6.96 -9.09
N PHE A 620 -53.16 6.41 -7.92
CA PHE A 620 -53.82 5.22 -7.40
C PHE A 620 -55.30 5.52 -7.15
N GLU A 621 -56.21 4.58 -7.39
CA GLU A 621 -57.64 4.80 -7.17
C GLU A 621 -58.10 4.28 -5.80
N LYS A 622 -57.63 3.09 -5.41
CA LYS A 622 -57.94 2.40 -4.15
C LYS A 622 -56.68 1.76 -3.56
N THR A 623 -56.72 1.40 -2.28
CA THR A 623 -55.66 0.58 -1.67
C THR A 623 -55.62 -0.80 -2.34
N PRO A 624 -54.47 -1.25 -2.87
CA PRO A 624 -54.33 -2.56 -3.48
C PRO A 624 -54.38 -3.69 -2.45
N LYS A 625 -54.51 -4.92 -2.92
CA LYS A 625 -54.31 -6.12 -2.10
C LYS A 625 -52.81 -6.34 -1.91
N VAL A 626 -52.38 -6.52 -0.66
CA VAL A 626 -50.98 -6.78 -0.31
C VAL A 626 -50.86 -8.10 0.45
N GLU A 627 -50.04 -9.02 -0.05
CA GLU A 627 -49.75 -10.31 0.56
C GLU A 627 -48.24 -10.42 0.83
N ALA A 628 -47.85 -10.78 2.06
CA ALA A 628 -46.45 -10.89 2.46
C ALA A 628 -46.08 -12.34 2.80
N THR A 629 -44.90 -12.78 2.36
CA THR A 629 -44.30 -14.08 2.70
C THR A 629 -43.02 -13.85 3.49
N GLY A 630 -42.86 -14.52 4.64
CA GLY A 630 -41.68 -14.36 5.52
C GLY A 630 -41.62 -13.07 6.34
N ILE A 631 -42.42 -12.05 5.96
CA ILE A 631 -42.51 -10.71 6.56
C ILE A 631 -43.93 -10.49 7.09
N LYS A 632 -44.12 -9.54 8.01
CA LYS A 632 -45.46 -9.06 8.41
C LYS A 632 -45.68 -7.60 8.01
N VAL A 633 -46.78 -7.36 7.31
CA VAL A 633 -47.30 -6.03 6.94
C VAL A 633 -48.55 -5.73 7.81
N SER A 634 -48.70 -4.50 8.29
CA SER A 634 -49.85 -4.03 9.07
C SER A 634 -50.87 -3.31 8.21
N ASP A 635 -50.49 -2.13 7.71
CA ASP A 635 -51.40 -1.16 7.10
C ASP A 635 -50.97 -0.83 5.66
N VAL A 636 -51.98 -0.63 4.81
CA VAL A 636 -51.85 -0.17 3.43
C VAL A 636 -52.73 1.06 3.26
N THR A 637 -52.13 2.22 2.96
CA THR A 637 -52.85 3.50 2.94
C THR A 637 -52.47 4.36 1.74
N LEU A 638 -53.37 5.27 1.35
CA LEU A 638 -53.12 6.25 0.28
C LEU A 638 -53.01 7.67 0.87
N SER A 639 -52.14 8.45 0.27
CA SER A 639 -52.10 9.91 0.41
C SER A 639 -53.40 10.58 -0.03
N SER A 640 -53.63 11.82 0.42
CA SER A 640 -54.81 12.62 0.09
C SER A 640 -54.95 12.94 -1.40
N ASN A 641 -53.84 13.12 -2.12
CA ASN A 641 -53.81 13.27 -3.58
C ASN A 641 -53.78 11.92 -4.34
N LYS A 642 -53.74 10.80 -3.62
CA LYS A 642 -53.57 9.43 -4.12
C LYS A 642 -52.36 9.18 -5.04
N LYS A 643 -51.32 10.03 -5.00
CA LYS A 643 -50.06 9.81 -5.76
C LYS A 643 -49.05 8.94 -5.02
N LEU A 644 -49.16 8.87 -3.69
CA LEU A 644 -48.35 8.04 -2.80
C LEU A 644 -49.21 6.92 -2.20
N LEU A 645 -48.67 5.70 -2.25
CA LEU A 645 -49.16 4.49 -1.60
C LEU A 645 -48.14 4.06 -0.53
N TYR A 646 -48.61 3.87 0.70
CA TYR A 646 -47.79 3.49 1.85
C TYR A 646 -48.12 2.05 2.29
N ILE A 647 -47.08 1.27 2.58
CA ILE A 647 -47.17 -0.11 3.09
C ILE A 647 -46.30 -0.20 4.34
N GLU A 648 -46.89 -0.44 5.51
CA GLU A 648 -46.13 -0.53 6.77
C GLU A 648 -45.64 -1.97 7.03
N VAL A 649 -44.33 -2.12 7.19
CA VAL A 649 -43.64 -3.36 7.57
C VAL A 649 -43.48 -3.39 9.09
N GLU A 650 -44.18 -4.29 9.78
CA GLU A 650 -44.12 -4.37 11.25
C GLU A 650 -42.81 -4.97 11.78
N LYS A 651 -42.23 -5.92 11.03
CA LYS A 651 -41.17 -6.80 11.52
C LYS A 651 -40.33 -7.38 10.39
N THR A 652 -39.02 -7.46 10.63
CA THR A 652 -38.03 -8.10 9.74
C THR A 652 -38.27 -9.61 9.61
N SER A 653 -37.75 -10.17 8.52
CA SER A 653 -37.89 -11.57 8.14
C SER A 653 -36.82 -12.46 8.80
N LYS A 654 -37.11 -13.76 8.97
CA LYS A 654 -36.10 -14.73 9.44
C LYS A 654 -35.36 -15.43 8.30
N GLU A 655 -35.98 -15.45 7.13
CA GLU A 655 -35.54 -15.99 5.85
C GLU A 655 -35.97 -14.97 4.79
N ALA A 656 -35.26 -14.83 3.67
CA ALA A 656 -35.58 -13.84 2.62
C ALA A 656 -37.07 -13.88 2.23
N GLY A 657 -37.77 -12.78 2.51
CA GLY A 657 -39.21 -12.66 2.31
C GLY A 657 -39.59 -11.90 1.04
N SER A 658 -40.90 -11.73 0.85
CA SER A 658 -41.45 -10.96 -0.26
C SER A 658 -42.77 -10.28 0.10
N ILE A 659 -43.08 -9.20 -0.62
CA ILE A 659 -44.33 -8.44 -0.57
C ILE A 659 -44.89 -8.38 -1.99
N SER A 660 -46.04 -9.01 -2.20
CA SER A 660 -46.78 -9.03 -3.47
C SER A 660 -47.93 -8.04 -3.40
N ILE A 661 -48.01 -7.13 -4.37
CA ILE A 661 -48.99 -6.07 -4.50
C ILE A 661 -49.81 -6.35 -5.76
N THR A 662 -51.08 -6.70 -5.58
CA THR A 662 -52.04 -7.04 -6.64
C THR A 662 -53.30 -6.17 -6.53
N ASP A 663 -54.20 -6.26 -7.51
CA ASP A 663 -55.43 -5.45 -7.56
C ASP A 663 -55.13 -3.93 -7.51
N LEU A 664 -53.98 -3.55 -8.09
CA LEU A 664 -53.59 -2.17 -8.35
C LEU A 664 -54.60 -1.56 -9.31
N ALA A 665 -55.17 -0.42 -8.92
CA ALA A 665 -56.10 0.33 -9.76
C ALA A 665 -55.64 1.78 -9.89
N PHE A 666 -55.68 2.31 -11.10
CA PHE A 666 -55.24 3.67 -11.40
C PHE A 666 -56.35 4.53 -12.01
N THR A 667 -56.19 5.83 -11.84
CA THR A 667 -56.98 6.88 -12.48
C THR A 667 -56.01 7.81 -13.21
N THR A 668 -56.34 8.13 -14.47
CA THR A 668 -55.61 9.09 -15.32
C THR A 668 -56.56 10.20 -15.76
N ASP A 669 -56.03 11.40 -15.97
CA ASP A 669 -56.77 12.49 -16.63
C ASP A 669 -56.46 12.58 -18.14
N ARG A 670 -57.01 13.59 -18.82
CA ARG A 670 -56.79 13.83 -20.27
C ARG A 670 -55.50 14.61 -20.60
N THR A 671 -54.69 14.97 -19.60
CA THR A 671 -53.41 15.69 -19.81
C THR A 671 -52.22 14.75 -19.89
N VAL A 672 -52.33 13.53 -19.35
CA VAL A 672 -51.28 12.51 -19.41
C VAL A 672 -50.99 12.13 -20.89
N PRO A 673 -49.75 12.26 -21.39
CA PRO A 673 -49.41 11.87 -22.75
C PRO A 673 -49.29 10.36 -22.90
N GLU A 674 -49.30 9.89 -24.16
CA GLU A 674 -48.93 8.50 -24.50
C GLU A 674 -47.46 8.26 -24.18
N GLY A 675 -47.14 7.06 -23.70
CA GLY A 675 -45.76 6.71 -23.34
C GLY A 675 -45.68 5.86 -22.09
N ALA A 676 -44.44 5.61 -21.67
CA ALA A 676 -44.12 4.89 -20.45
C ALA A 676 -43.68 5.86 -19.34
N PHE A 677 -43.98 5.51 -18.10
CA PHE A 677 -43.71 6.29 -16.90
C PHE A 677 -43.23 5.38 -15.78
N ASP A 678 -42.18 5.81 -15.09
CA ASP A 678 -41.56 5.04 -14.02
C ASP A 678 -42.39 5.09 -12.73
N LEU A 679 -42.25 4.04 -11.92
CA LEU A 679 -42.72 4.03 -10.54
C LEU A 679 -41.52 4.10 -9.59
N LYS A 680 -41.49 5.10 -8.70
CA LYS A 680 -40.42 5.22 -7.68
C LYS A 680 -40.84 4.54 -6.37
N LEU A 681 -39.90 3.83 -5.75
CA LEU A 681 -40.04 3.17 -4.45
C LEU A 681 -38.99 3.69 -3.46
N TRP A 682 -39.36 4.03 -2.22
CA TRP A 682 -38.42 4.37 -1.13
C TRP A 682 -39.03 4.08 0.26
N GLY A 683 -38.36 4.55 1.31
CA GLY A 683 -38.87 4.60 2.69
C GLY A 683 -37.97 3.89 3.70
N ASP A 684 -38.28 4.04 4.99
CA ASP A 684 -37.49 3.49 6.11
C ASP A 684 -37.59 1.97 6.28
N ALA A 685 -38.40 1.29 5.49
CA ALA A 685 -38.31 -0.16 5.32
C ALA A 685 -37.21 -0.60 4.33
N LEU A 686 -36.86 0.25 3.35
CA LEU A 686 -35.87 -0.04 2.31
C LEU A 686 -34.51 0.60 2.60
N THR A 687 -34.55 1.82 3.13
CA THR A 687 -33.42 2.69 3.45
C THR A 687 -33.35 2.95 4.95
N ASP A 688 -32.32 3.66 5.42
CA ASP A 688 -32.27 4.15 6.81
C ASP A 688 -32.97 5.52 7.00
N GLU A 689 -33.64 6.05 5.97
CA GLU A 689 -34.24 7.39 5.96
C GLU A 689 -35.75 7.37 6.29
N ALA A 690 -36.11 7.91 7.46
CA ALA A 690 -37.48 8.02 7.97
C ALA A 690 -38.30 9.13 7.26
N VAL A 691 -38.61 8.92 5.98
CA VAL A 691 -39.24 9.90 5.09
C VAL A 691 -40.64 9.46 4.66
N LYS A 692 -41.67 10.18 5.12
CA LYS A 692 -43.09 9.93 4.79
C LYS A 692 -43.70 10.93 3.79
N GLU A 693 -42.95 11.96 3.39
CA GLU A 693 -43.35 12.99 2.41
C GLU A 693 -42.38 12.98 1.22
N TYR A 694 -42.90 13.15 0.01
CA TYR A 694 -42.09 13.17 -1.21
C TYR A 694 -41.41 14.53 -1.43
N LYS A 695 -40.14 14.52 -1.85
CA LYS A 695 -39.40 15.69 -2.38
C LYS A 695 -38.49 15.19 -3.51
N ASP A 696 -38.71 15.71 -4.72
CA ASP A 696 -38.50 15.00 -5.99
C ASP A 696 -37.08 14.46 -6.26
N SER A 697 -36.05 15.23 -5.90
CA SER A 697 -34.64 14.98 -6.26
C SER A 697 -33.77 14.43 -5.12
N LEU A 698 -34.30 14.28 -3.90
CA LEU A 698 -33.47 14.33 -2.67
C LEU A 698 -33.39 13.04 -1.87
N TYR A 699 -34.06 11.98 -2.31
CA TYR A 699 -34.15 10.72 -1.59
C TYR A 699 -33.66 9.54 -2.42
N ASP A 700 -32.93 8.65 -1.76
CA ASP A 700 -32.44 7.45 -2.40
C ASP A 700 -33.60 6.47 -2.65
N ASN A 701 -33.91 6.24 -3.92
CA ASN A 701 -35.09 5.52 -4.37
C ASN A 701 -34.72 4.44 -5.39
N TYR A 702 -35.59 3.45 -5.49
CA TYR A 702 -35.55 2.37 -6.48
C TYR A 702 -36.55 2.72 -7.58
N VAL A 703 -36.06 2.93 -8.79
CA VAL A 703 -36.85 3.24 -9.98
C VAL A 703 -37.22 1.93 -10.66
N VAL A 704 -38.53 1.69 -10.77
CA VAL A 704 -39.09 0.65 -11.64
C VAL A 704 -39.42 1.32 -12.97
N GLU A 705 -38.48 1.22 -13.90
CA GLU A 705 -38.58 1.78 -15.25
C GLU A 705 -39.80 1.23 -16.00
N ASP A 706 -40.44 2.08 -16.81
CA ASP A 706 -41.54 1.70 -17.71
C ASP A 706 -42.75 1.00 -17.04
N PHE A 707 -42.92 1.13 -15.71
CA PHE A 707 -43.96 0.39 -14.99
C PHE A 707 -45.38 0.76 -15.45
N ILE A 708 -45.66 2.04 -15.69
CA ILE A 708 -46.97 2.53 -16.13
C ILE A 708 -46.91 2.85 -17.61
N LYS A 709 -47.79 2.25 -18.41
CA LYS A 709 -47.82 2.42 -19.87
C LYS A 709 -49.15 3.00 -20.30
N ILE A 710 -49.15 4.25 -20.74
CA ILE A 710 -50.31 4.90 -21.36
C ILE A 710 -50.35 4.45 -22.82
N THR A 711 -51.27 3.53 -23.12
CA THR A 711 -51.39 2.81 -24.39
C THR A 711 -52.26 3.52 -25.44
N THR A 712 -52.72 4.73 -25.13
CA THR A 712 -53.71 5.48 -25.90
C THR A 712 -53.28 6.95 -25.97
N PRO A 713 -53.24 7.59 -27.15
CA PRO A 713 -52.94 9.02 -27.24
C PRO A 713 -53.95 9.84 -26.46
N ASN A 714 -53.53 11.00 -25.94
CA ASN A 714 -54.44 11.96 -25.29
C ASN A 714 -55.53 12.53 -26.25
N THR A 715 -55.43 12.20 -27.54
CA THR A 715 -56.44 12.41 -28.59
C THR A 715 -57.29 11.17 -28.92
N GLU A 716 -57.16 10.04 -28.20
CA GLU A 716 -57.99 8.85 -28.47
C GLU A 716 -59.45 9.13 -28.12
N ASP A 717 -60.34 8.85 -29.09
CA ASP A 717 -61.78 8.96 -28.92
C ASP A 717 -62.30 7.91 -27.93
N LEU A 718 -62.30 8.29 -26.65
CA LEU A 718 -63.14 7.67 -25.64
C LEU A 718 -64.60 7.79 -26.12
N LYS A 719 -65.20 6.66 -26.55
CA LYS A 719 -66.58 6.55 -27.04
C LYS A 719 -67.65 6.74 -25.94
N THR A 720 -67.44 7.70 -25.05
CA THR A 720 -68.37 8.16 -24.02
C THR A 720 -69.02 9.48 -24.47
N GLY A 721 -70.30 9.66 -24.17
CA GLY A 721 -71.01 10.89 -24.52
C GLY A 721 -71.50 11.01 -25.97
N ALA A 722 -71.83 9.91 -26.66
CA ALA A 722 -72.53 10.03 -27.95
C ALA A 722 -73.92 10.69 -27.74
N LEU A 723 -74.23 11.72 -28.56
CA LEU A 723 -75.50 12.45 -28.45
C LEU A 723 -76.69 11.53 -28.76
N LYS A 724 -77.69 11.51 -27.89
CA LYS A 724 -78.94 10.77 -28.09
C LYS A 724 -79.76 11.36 -29.24
N ALA A 725 -80.46 10.51 -30.01
CA ALA A 725 -81.33 10.94 -31.10
C ALA A 725 -82.68 11.45 -30.56
N VAL A 726 -82.71 12.68 -30.05
CA VAL A 726 -83.87 13.32 -29.42
C VAL A 726 -84.15 14.70 -30.02
N THR A 727 -85.35 15.23 -29.75
CA THR A 727 -85.72 16.62 -30.00
C THR A 727 -85.95 17.32 -28.65
N SER A 728 -85.31 18.47 -28.43
CA SER A 728 -85.44 19.25 -27.21
C SER A 728 -85.92 20.67 -27.49
N THR A 729 -86.74 21.23 -26.60
CA THR A 729 -87.25 22.61 -26.75
C THR A 729 -86.99 23.45 -25.51
N PHE A 730 -86.57 24.70 -25.73
CA PHE A 730 -86.28 25.71 -24.72
C PHE A 730 -87.10 26.98 -25.02
N THR A 731 -88.11 27.27 -24.21
CA THR A 731 -88.90 28.51 -24.32
C THR A 731 -88.21 29.65 -23.57
N ILE A 732 -88.18 30.84 -24.14
CA ILE A 732 -87.54 32.02 -23.54
C ILE A 732 -88.17 32.36 -22.19
N GLY A 733 -87.34 32.60 -21.17
CA GLY A 733 -87.76 32.91 -19.80
C GLY A 733 -88.31 31.72 -19.00
N SER A 734 -88.54 30.57 -19.62
CA SER A 734 -88.98 29.35 -18.94
C SER A 734 -87.85 28.67 -18.19
N THR A 735 -88.10 28.21 -16.96
CA THR A 735 -87.22 27.28 -16.21
C THR A 735 -87.52 25.81 -16.53
N THR A 736 -88.39 25.55 -17.50
CA THR A 736 -88.74 24.21 -18.00
C THR A 736 -88.33 24.09 -19.46
N TYR A 737 -87.63 23.01 -19.80
CA TYR A 737 -87.32 22.59 -21.17
C TYR A 737 -87.92 21.20 -21.41
N THR A 738 -88.07 20.77 -22.66
CA THR A 738 -88.54 19.40 -22.96
C THR A 738 -87.48 18.56 -23.65
N VAL A 739 -87.57 17.24 -23.52
CA VAL A 739 -86.82 16.24 -24.29
C VAL A 739 -87.85 15.21 -24.77
N ASP A 740 -88.02 15.09 -26.09
CA ASP A 740 -89.09 14.29 -26.73
C ASP A 740 -90.48 14.55 -26.12
N GLY A 741 -90.77 15.81 -25.81
CA GLY A 741 -92.03 16.25 -25.19
C GLY A 741 -92.10 16.08 -23.67
N VAL A 742 -91.17 15.33 -23.05
CA VAL A 742 -91.11 15.16 -21.59
C VAL A 742 -90.50 16.39 -20.93
N ALA A 743 -91.21 17.01 -19.99
CA ALA A 743 -90.77 18.21 -19.29
C ALA A 743 -89.63 17.91 -18.29
N ASN A 744 -88.62 18.77 -18.29
CA ASN A 744 -87.44 18.76 -17.41
C ASN A 744 -87.19 20.17 -16.88
N THR A 745 -86.62 20.31 -15.68
CA THR A 745 -86.38 21.60 -15.04
C THR A 745 -84.91 22.05 -15.15
N MET A 746 -84.71 23.36 -15.17
CA MET A 746 -83.39 24.01 -15.21
C MET A 746 -83.37 25.30 -14.38
N ASP A 747 -82.24 25.60 -13.74
CA ASP A 747 -82.05 26.83 -12.96
C ASP A 747 -81.62 28.04 -13.80
N ALA A 748 -81.53 27.85 -15.13
CA ALA A 748 -80.94 28.79 -16.08
C ALA A 748 -81.87 28.95 -17.30
N PRO A 749 -82.83 29.89 -17.30
CA PRO A 749 -83.72 30.09 -18.44
C PRO A 749 -82.95 30.55 -19.68
N ALA A 750 -83.36 30.10 -20.87
CA ALA A 750 -82.89 30.66 -22.14
C ALA A 750 -83.43 32.09 -22.31
N TYR A 751 -82.65 32.98 -22.94
CA TYR A 751 -83.03 34.39 -23.11
C TYR A 751 -82.65 34.95 -24.48
N LEU A 752 -83.25 36.09 -24.85
CA LEU A 752 -82.88 36.85 -26.04
C LEU A 752 -81.91 37.98 -25.67
N LYS A 753 -80.84 38.12 -26.45
CA LYS A 753 -79.89 39.24 -26.37
C LYS A 753 -79.37 39.57 -27.77
N ASP A 754 -79.29 40.85 -28.13
CA ASP A 754 -78.74 41.31 -29.42
C ASP A 754 -79.31 40.58 -30.65
N ASN A 755 -80.61 40.26 -30.59
CA ASN A 755 -81.35 39.45 -31.56
C ASN A 755 -80.75 38.03 -31.76
N ARG A 756 -80.29 37.40 -30.67
CA ARG A 756 -79.83 36.00 -30.58
C ARG A 756 -80.49 35.30 -29.41
N THR A 757 -80.86 34.03 -29.62
CA THR A 757 -81.30 33.13 -28.55
C THR A 757 -80.08 32.55 -27.85
N MET A 758 -79.89 32.93 -26.59
CA MET A 758 -78.81 32.48 -25.72
C MET A 758 -79.30 31.29 -24.89
N VAL A 759 -78.60 30.15 -25.02
CA VAL A 759 -79.03 28.87 -24.42
C VAL A 759 -77.97 28.40 -23.42
N PRO A 760 -78.38 27.89 -22.23
CA PRO A 760 -77.44 27.40 -21.22
C PRO A 760 -76.75 26.11 -21.67
N VAL A 761 -75.42 26.14 -21.78
CA VAL A 761 -74.61 25.03 -22.31
C VAL A 761 -74.89 23.70 -21.62
N ARG A 762 -74.98 23.74 -20.28
CA ARG A 762 -75.19 22.55 -19.43
C ARG A 762 -76.48 21.81 -19.76
N TYR A 763 -77.60 22.52 -19.79
CA TYR A 763 -78.91 21.91 -19.98
C TYR A 763 -79.14 21.47 -21.42
N LEU A 764 -78.52 22.15 -22.40
CA LEU A 764 -78.48 21.66 -23.77
C LEU A 764 -77.69 20.34 -23.87
N ALA A 765 -76.51 20.25 -23.24
CA ALA A 765 -75.74 19.00 -23.19
C ALA A 765 -76.54 17.86 -22.53
N TYR A 766 -77.19 18.13 -21.40
CA TYR A 766 -78.02 17.15 -20.69
C TYR A 766 -79.23 16.69 -21.50
N ALA A 767 -79.86 17.61 -22.25
CA ALA A 767 -80.98 17.28 -23.13
C ALA A 767 -80.61 16.22 -24.17
N PHE A 768 -79.37 16.24 -24.68
CA PHE A 768 -78.85 15.24 -25.61
C PHE A 768 -78.17 14.04 -24.93
N GLY A 769 -78.32 13.89 -23.61
CA GLY A 769 -77.90 12.71 -22.87
C GLY A 769 -76.44 12.69 -22.42
N LEU A 770 -75.74 13.82 -22.49
CA LEU A 770 -74.42 13.99 -21.86
C LEU A 770 -74.60 14.16 -20.35
N ASP A 771 -73.74 13.56 -19.54
CA ASP A 771 -73.79 13.70 -18.07
C ASP A 771 -72.81 14.77 -17.54
N THR A 772 -72.70 14.89 -16.20
CA THR A 772 -71.81 15.84 -15.52
C THR A 772 -70.32 15.65 -15.84
N SER A 773 -69.86 14.43 -16.13
CA SER A 773 -68.47 14.15 -16.50
C SER A 773 -68.12 14.62 -17.92
N ASN A 774 -69.13 14.80 -18.76
CA ASN A 774 -69.00 15.22 -20.16
C ASN A 774 -69.06 16.75 -20.33
N VAL A 775 -69.31 17.51 -19.25
CA VAL A 775 -69.40 18.98 -19.26
C VAL A 775 -68.49 19.56 -18.18
N LEU A 776 -67.24 19.84 -18.56
CA LEU A 776 -66.17 20.31 -17.68
C LEU A 776 -66.11 21.85 -17.66
N TYR A 777 -65.63 22.42 -16.55
CA TYR A 777 -65.47 23.86 -16.38
C TYR A 777 -64.09 24.17 -15.77
N GLY A 778 -63.35 25.08 -16.40
CA GLY A 778 -62.04 25.55 -15.91
C GLY A 778 -61.55 26.73 -16.74
N ASN A 779 -60.72 27.61 -16.18
CA ASN A 779 -60.13 28.77 -16.87
C ASN A 779 -61.17 29.61 -17.66
N SER A 780 -62.30 29.94 -17.02
CA SER A 780 -63.45 30.65 -17.63
C SER A 780 -64.02 30.00 -18.90
N THR A 781 -63.75 28.70 -19.11
CA THR A 781 -64.11 27.95 -20.31
C THR A 781 -64.99 26.77 -19.93
N ALA A 782 -66.10 26.61 -20.65
CA ALA A 782 -66.93 25.41 -20.60
C ALA A 782 -66.49 24.46 -21.72
N THR A 783 -66.17 23.22 -21.38
CA THR A 783 -65.76 22.17 -22.32
C THR A 783 -66.80 21.07 -22.35
N ILE A 784 -67.34 20.78 -23.52
CA ILE A 784 -68.30 19.69 -23.76
C ILE A 784 -67.57 18.58 -24.51
N VAL A 785 -67.72 17.34 -24.06
CA VAL A 785 -67.28 16.14 -24.78
C VAL A 785 -68.53 15.42 -25.27
N ALA A 786 -68.66 15.28 -26.59
CA ALA A 786 -69.86 14.77 -27.25
C ALA A 786 -69.48 13.74 -28.34
N GLY A 787 -69.10 12.53 -27.93
CA GLY A 787 -68.45 11.55 -28.80
C GLY A 787 -67.12 12.11 -29.30
N GLU A 788 -66.91 12.08 -30.61
CA GLU A 788 -65.70 12.57 -31.31
C GLU A 788 -65.54 14.11 -31.30
N LYS A 789 -66.25 14.83 -30.41
CA LYS A 789 -66.31 16.29 -30.39
C LYS A 789 -65.97 16.88 -29.03
N ILE A 790 -64.86 17.61 -28.99
CA ILE A 790 -64.47 18.49 -27.88
C ILE A 790 -64.82 19.93 -28.27
N ILE A 791 -65.84 20.49 -27.62
CA ILE A 791 -66.33 21.85 -27.86
C ILE A 791 -65.95 22.72 -26.66
N GLN A 792 -65.08 23.70 -26.86
CA GLN A 792 -64.63 24.63 -25.83
C GLN A 792 -65.22 26.02 -26.07
N VAL A 793 -65.78 26.61 -25.01
CA VAL A 793 -66.41 27.92 -25.05
C VAL A 793 -65.91 28.79 -23.91
N THR A 794 -65.08 29.78 -24.23
CA THR A 794 -64.55 30.73 -23.26
C THR A 794 -65.52 31.90 -23.05
N VAL A 795 -65.92 32.13 -21.80
CA VAL A 795 -66.77 33.26 -21.40
C VAL A 795 -66.11 34.58 -21.78
N GLY A 796 -66.89 35.51 -22.36
CA GLY A 796 -66.41 36.81 -22.83
C GLY A 796 -65.75 36.81 -24.21
N SER A 797 -65.57 35.62 -24.81
CA SER A 797 -65.05 35.42 -26.17
C SER A 797 -66.18 35.28 -27.20
N ASP A 798 -65.98 35.80 -28.40
CA ASP A 798 -66.75 35.48 -29.61
C ASP A 798 -66.11 34.33 -30.40
N ILE A 799 -65.10 33.64 -29.85
CA ILE A 799 -64.47 32.46 -30.44
C ILE A 799 -64.82 31.22 -29.60
N MET A 800 -65.36 30.20 -30.27
CA MET A 800 -65.52 28.83 -29.81
C MET A 800 -64.47 27.95 -30.48
N THR A 801 -64.02 26.88 -29.82
CA THR A 801 -63.13 25.89 -30.43
C THR A 801 -63.85 24.55 -30.53
N VAL A 802 -63.78 23.88 -31.68
CA VAL A 802 -64.31 22.51 -31.90
C VAL A 802 -63.18 21.66 -32.45
N ASN A 803 -62.75 20.64 -31.70
CA ASN A 803 -61.62 19.76 -32.06
C ASN A 803 -60.35 20.55 -32.45
N GLY A 804 -60.02 21.59 -31.68
CA GLY A 804 -58.91 22.51 -31.94
C GLY A 804 -59.18 23.58 -33.01
N ALA A 805 -60.18 23.42 -33.88
CA ALA A 805 -60.54 24.40 -34.90
C ALA A 805 -61.37 25.57 -34.33
N GLN A 806 -60.96 26.80 -34.60
CA GLN A 806 -61.66 27.99 -34.13
C GLN A 806 -62.87 28.34 -35.00
N ILE A 807 -64.02 28.54 -34.36
CA ILE A 807 -65.28 29.00 -34.95
C ILE A 807 -65.62 30.36 -34.36
N LYS A 808 -65.67 31.39 -35.22
CA LYS A 808 -66.11 32.72 -34.82
C LYS A 808 -67.63 32.78 -34.73
N MET A 809 -68.13 33.08 -33.53
CA MET A 809 -69.52 33.38 -33.22
C MET A 809 -69.86 34.84 -33.57
N ASP A 810 -71.15 35.15 -33.74
CA ASP A 810 -71.63 36.51 -33.98
C ASP A 810 -72.08 37.25 -32.71
N THR A 811 -71.97 36.61 -31.55
CA THR A 811 -72.19 37.17 -30.21
C THR A 811 -71.32 36.40 -29.22
N LYS A 812 -70.83 37.09 -28.19
CA LYS A 812 -69.94 36.50 -27.17
C LYS A 812 -70.67 35.46 -26.32
N ALA A 813 -69.94 34.45 -25.86
CA ALA A 813 -70.43 33.58 -24.80
C ALA A 813 -70.49 34.35 -23.47
N GLU A 814 -71.54 34.14 -22.69
CA GLU A 814 -71.80 34.92 -21.46
C GLU A 814 -71.84 34.04 -20.21
N LEU A 815 -71.50 34.63 -19.07
CA LEU A 815 -71.71 34.03 -17.75
C LEU A 815 -72.80 34.82 -17.03
N VAL A 816 -73.97 34.22 -16.90
CA VAL A 816 -75.12 34.81 -16.19
C VAL A 816 -75.45 33.91 -15.01
N ASN A 817 -75.47 34.46 -13.80
CA ASN A 817 -75.78 33.74 -12.55
C ASN A 817 -74.98 32.42 -12.37
N GLY A 818 -73.70 32.41 -12.76
CA GLY A 818 -72.84 31.21 -12.67
C GLY A 818 -73.17 30.12 -13.69
N ARG A 819 -73.80 30.47 -14.82
CA ARG A 819 -74.14 29.56 -15.93
C ARG A 819 -73.61 30.11 -17.25
N ALA A 820 -72.97 29.25 -18.03
CA ALA A 820 -72.42 29.61 -19.34
C ALA A 820 -73.50 29.54 -20.43
N TYR A 821 -73.62 30.62 -21.21
CA TYR A 821 -74.61 30.79 -22.27
C TYR A 821 -73.95 31.04 -23.61
N VAL A 822 -74.50 30.43 -24.66
CA VAL A 822 -73.96 30.48 -26.03
C VAL A 822 -75.08 30.72 -27.04
N PRO A 823 -74.84 31.44 -28.15
CA PRO A 823 -75.86 31.62 -29.18
C PRO A 823 -76.25 30.28 -29.81
N MET A 824 -77.56 29.98 -29.80
CA MET A 824 -78.21 28.76 -30.26
C MET A 824 -77.61 28.15 -31.54
N LYS A 825 -77.41 28.98 -32.57
CA LYS A 825 -76.90 28.56 -33.89
C LYS A 825 -75.52 27.90 -33.81
N PHE A 826 -74.60 28.48 -33.05
CA PHE A 826 -73.21 28.03 -33.01
C PHE A 826 -73.05 26.77 -32.16
N ILE A 827 -73.74 26.71 -31.02
CA ILE A 827 -73.70 25.52 -30.18
C ILE A 827 -74.37 24.31 -30.85
N ALA A 828 -75.45 24.53 -31.60
CA ALA A 828 -76.07 23.48 -32.41
C ALA A 828 -75.12 22.97 -33.53
N ALA A 829 -74.52 23.89 -34.29
CA ALA A 829 -73.58 23.54 -35.35
C ALA A 829 -72.34 22.79 -34.81
N ALA A 830 -71.80 23.22 -33.67
CA ALA A 830 -70.69 22.56 -33.00
C ALA A 830 -71.05 21.12 -32.58
N LEU A 831 -72.19 20.94 -31.88
CA LEU A 831 -72.72 19.62 -31.54
C LEU A 831 -73.05 18.78 -32.79
N GLY A 832 -73.34 19.41 -33.93
CA GLY A 832 -73.73 18.74 -35.18
C GLY A 832 -75.21 18.38 -35.23
N ILE A 833 -76.03 19.13 -34.49
CA ILE A 833 -77.47 18.95 -34.38
C ILE A 833 -78.19 20.07 -35.13
N THR A 834 -79.43 19.82 -35.54
CA THR A 834 -80.27 20.85 -36.15
C THR A 834 -80.87 21.77 -35.09
N ALA A 835 -81.16 23.02 -35.46
CA ALA A 835 -81.74 24.01 -34.57
C ALA A 835 -82.70 24.94 -35.34
N SER A 836 -83.90 25.18 -34.79
CA SER A 836 -84.93 26.05 -35.37
C SER A 836 -85.58 26.93 -34.30
N TRP A 837 -85.95 28.15 -34.69
CA TRP A 837 -86.53 29.15 -33.80
C TRP A 837 -87.94 29.50 -34.26
N ASP A 838 -88.91 29.44 -33.34
CA ASP A 838 -90.27 29.93 -33.55
C ASP A 838 -90.47 31.24 -32.77
N SER A 839 -90.68 32.33 -33.52
CA SER A 839 -90.92 33.66 -32.97
C SER A 839 -92.30 33.84 -32.34
N ALA A 840 -93.30 33.04 -32.72
CA ALA A 840 -94.66 33.14 -32.18
C ALA A 840 -94.78 32.49 -30.79
N SER A 841 -94.17 31.31 -30.61
CA SER A 841 -94.10 30.62 -29.32
C SER A 841 -92.87 30.99 -28.48
N GLN A 842 -91.96 31.82 -29.00
CA GLN A 842 -90.67 32.17 -28.37
C GLN A 842 -89.86 30.93 -27.95
N THR A 843 -89.81 29.92 -28.83
CA THR A 843 -89.23 28.60 -28.53
C THR A 843 -88.09 28.24 -29.46
N ALA A 844 -86.96 27.87 -28.85
CA ALA A 844 -85.80 27.29 -29.52
C ALA A 844 -85.92 25.76 -29.51
N THR A 845 -86.00 25.15 -30.69
CA THR A 845 -86.00 23.70 -30.88
C THR A 845 -84.62 23.23 -31.35
N PHE A 846 -84.12 22.14 -30.77
CA PHE A 846 -82.91 21.45 -31.19
C PHE A 846 -83.25 19.98 -31.51
N SER A 847 -82.68 19.39 -32.57
CA SER A 847 -82.94 17.98 -32.90
C SER A 847 -81.71 17.26 -33.42
N ASN A 848 -81.48 16.06 -32.87
CA ASN A 848 -80.49 15.07 -33.30
C ASN A 848 -81.18 13.82 -33.89
N LYS A 849 -82.44 13.96 -34.31
CA LYS A 849 -83.13 13.00 -35.16
C LYS A 849 -82.88 13.43 -36.61
N ASN A 850 -82.04 12.67 -37.31
CA ASN A 850 -81.81 12.79 -38.76
C ASN A 850 -83.06 12.35 -39.54
#